data_AF-A0A496VSK3-F1
#
_entry.id   AF-A0A496VSK3-F1
#
_cell.length_a   1.000
_cell.length_b   1.000
_cell.length_c   1.000
_cell.angle_alpha   90.00
_cell.angle_beta   90.00
_cell.angle_gamma   90.00
#
_symmetry.space_group_name_H-M   'P 1'
#
loop_
_entity.id
_entity.type
_entity.pdbx_description
1 polymer ?
#
loop_
_entity_poly.entity_id
_entity_poly.type
_entity_poly.pdbx_seq_one_letter_code
_entity_poly.pdbx_strand_id
1 'polypeptide(L)'
;MPGYSSKKPVMFCLNFYRKINMLRKYSLFLLLSSMVLITLNVEASLISGIQMRDSRGNSDTTSSPGILQFTQPHYRVNENVSQVNLTISRTEGSYGAVAVNYTTQDGSATANHDYITTQQVLNWGADETSSKNINVPILLDNVVETDENFTVILSNPTNNALLGSSTIATVIITDSMGHPTTADTIVEAAPPLFPGTLQFTTDYYEVPENGGSISVTITRTGGSDGLVEVTYSTQDDTAKSQDYIAVQDTLRWLDGESESKRIKVSIYDDALVEENESFFMKLSNPTNGATLGNITEAIVAITDNDLVTTLQFSSSVYTVNEDEKMATITVQREGGKIGQVSVDYETIDITATAGEDYTAAKGILVWVNGDTSDRTFSISLKDDNVLEDNKTVQLKLSNITGDAFLGTPIEATLTIIENETGECQSSTIIDCVWDNNGQTLQDVKITPLGIVIGGQLVGKIENEGKVQNVTLLANTYLTGGTERGIVQGKIKGKDPENLPIINYVEITADSTLTNVIMGRNAYINSGVVLKQGVWFESNSVIPYMTDLNTVLGTFSTPYLEIDAINVTRDILLNSGKYGIVGAINGLLELTNLALGLRQNPDNGYLVLDVTPFHYRVLPVQVRQIWGKQTIENKQLTPMGISTSPLGEVTFITHTGREITTLPVVQNPQALQAALAIFGLNQMSMQSSGNLKIPTLNGQYYMVRPDLWSMDMPTHKLVGIRGTNSSWLSNLVEVFLLFEGATGNVRQQLLYPAAANPQALYDAQSGTDESQTVLYLDGRAYVFTDKGVYKGLFDYLVTPGSPPFARKLQILDIEDINADGLTDYRIIYPNGDNQMMYQCASCLE
;
A
#
# COMPACT_ATOMS: atom_id res chain seq x y z
N MET A 1 -80.01 0.27 -18.90
CA MET A 1 -80.35 -1.04 -19.51
C MET A 1 -79.50 -1.21 -20.78
N PRO A 2 -79.28 -2.45 -21.27
CA PRO A 2 -77.96 -2.94 -21.73
C PRO A 2 -77.67 -2.72 -23.23
N GLY A 3 -76.47 -3.01 -23.78
CA GLY A 3 -75.19 -3.46 -23.17
C GLY A 3 -74.28 -4.23 -24.16
N TYR A 4 -73.12 -4.72 -23.70
CA TYR A 4 -72.21 -5.75 -24.32
C TYR A 4 -71.56 -5.44 -25.71
N SER A 5 -70.31 -5.85 -26.03
CA SER A 5 -69.24 -6.51 -25.25
C SER A 5 -67.83 -6.29 -25.84
N SER A 6 -66.80 -6.32 -24.98
CA SER A 6 -65.45 -6.92 -25.15
C SER A 6 -64.51 -6.45 -26.31
N LYS A 7 -63.17 -6.35 -26.18
CA LYS A 7 -62.22 -6.58 -25.07
C LYS A 7 -61.23 -5.39 -24.97
N LYS A 8 -60.68 -5.13 -23.78
CA LYS A 8 -59.71 -4.03 -23.51
C LYS A 8 -58.30 -4.56 -23.13
N PRO A 9 -57.23 -3.79 -23.43
CA PRO A 9 -55.95 -3.81 -22.72
C PRO A 9 -55.90 -2.75 -21.59
N VAL A 10 -55.01 -2.93 -20.60
CA VAL A 10 -54.62 -1.98 -19.52
C VAL A 10 -53.23 -2.44 -19.02
N MET A 11 -52.14 -1.68 -18.85
CA MET A 11 -51.80 -0.24 -18.86
C MET A 11 -51.88 0.56 -17.52
N PHE A 12 -50.70 0.76 -16.91
CA PHE A 12 -50.22 1.87 -16.07
C PHE A 12 -50.67 2.13 -14.60
N CYS A 13 -49.62 2.44 -13.80
CA CYS A 13 -49.47 3.46 -12.73
C CYS A 13 -49.91 3.22 -11.26
N LEU A 14 -48.90 3.35 -10.37
CA LEU A 14 -48.80 4.15 -9.11
C LEU A 14 -50.12 4.45 -8.33
N ASN A 15 -50.24 4.28 -7.00
CA ASN A 15 -49.38 4.88 -5.97
C ASN A 15 -49.75 4.45 -4.51
N PHE A 16 -48.76 4.42 -3.61
CA PHE A 16 -48.77 4.73 -2.16
C PHE A 16 -49.70 4.02 -1.11
N TYR A 17 -49.01 3.39 -0.12
CA TYR A 17 -49.14 3.54 1.37
C TYR A 17 -49.73 2.45 2.31
N ARG A 18 -48.77 1.84 3.05
CA ARG A 18 -48.70 1.54 4.52
C ARG A 18 -49.48 0.38 5.22
N LYS A 19 -48.65 -0.46 5.88
CA LYS A 19 -48.68 -1.01 7.27
C LYS A 19 -49.06 -2.49 7.56
N ILE A 20 -48.07 -3.20 8.15
CA ILE A 20 -48.12 -4.11 9.36
C ILE A 20 -48.24 -5.66 9.20
N ASN A 21 -47.19 -6.38 9.66
CA ASN A 21 -47.10 -7.70 10.36
C ASN A 21 -47.73 -8.99 9.77
N MET A 22 -47.39 -10.24 10.15
CA MET A 22 -46.21 -10.92 10.74
C MET A 22 -46.36 -12.47 10.58
N LEU A 23 -45.23 -13.20 10.45
CA LEU A 23 -44.91 -14.57 10.92
C LEU A 23 -45.99 -15.68 11.17
N ARG A 24 -45.78 -16.88 10.56
CA ARG A 24 -45.69 -18.28 11.13
C ARG A 24 -46.07 -19.33 10.04
N LYS A 25 -45.26 -20.36 9.71
CA LYS A 25 -44.76 -21.60 10.40
C LYS A 25 -45.73 -22.80 10.39
N TYR A 26 -45.15 -24.01 10.37
CA TYR A 26 -45.66 -25.43 10.36
C TYR A 26 -45.48 -26.14 9.00
N SER A 27 -44.77 -27.27 8.80
CA SER A 27 -44.04 -28.30 9.61
C SER A 27 -44.73 -29.68 9.77
N LEU A 28 -44.01 -30.72 9.29
CA LEU A 28 -43.91 -32.13 9.72
C LEU A 28 -45.04 -33.18 9.48
N PHE A 29 -44.65 -34.31 8.85
CA PHE A 29 -44.86 -35.74 9.19
C PHE A 29 -44.15 -36.55 8.06
N LEU A 30 -43.09 -37.39 8.23
CA LEU A 30 -42.96 -38.68 8.95
C LEU A 30 -44.03 -39.71 8.51
N LEU A 31 -43.77 -41.00 8.22
CA LEU A 31 -42.66 -41.90 8.57
C LEU A 31 -42.67 -43.18 7.69
N LEU A 32 -41.52 -43.88 7.52
CA LEU A 32 -41.23 -45.30 7.15
C LEU A 32 -39.95 -45.34 6.26
N SER A 33 -38.70 -45.54 6.72
CA SER A 33 -38.09 -46.63 7.55
C SER A 33 -37.95 -47.97 6.78
N SER A 34 -36.83 -48.70 6.69
CA SER A 34 -35.47 -48.59 7.27
C SER A 34 -34.47 -49.58 6.60
N MET A 35 -33.15 -49.28 6.63
CA MET A 35 -31.98 -50.19 6.87
C MET A 35 -31.78 -51.47 5.98
N VAL A 36 -30.61 -52.09 5.74
CA VAL A 36 -29.16 -51.99 6.10
C VAL A 36 -28.39 -52.90 5.08
N LEU A 37 -27.09 -52.84 4.74
CA LEU A 37 -25.92 -52.00 5.07
C LEU A 37 -24.81 -52.19 4.01
N ILE A 38 -24.25 -51.13 3.42
CA ILE A 38 -22.80 -50.96 3.11
C ILE A 38 -22.50 -49.47 3.26
N THR A 39 -21.63 -49.11 4.21
CA THR A 39 -21.25 -47.72 4.51
C THR A 39 -20.18 -47.20 3.54
N LEU A 40 -20.40 -46.01 2.98
CA LEU A 40 -19.35 -45.27 2.28
C LEU A 40 -18.36 -44.69 3.29
N ASN A 41 -17.12 -45.18 3.28
CA ASN A 41 -15.97 -44.35 3.61
C ASN A 41 -15.63 -43.51 2.38
N VAL A 42 -16.06 -42.24 2.39
CA VAL A 42 -15.35 -41.16 1.69
C VAL A 42 -15.23 -40.03 2.69
N GLU A 43 -13.99 -39.73 3.06
CA GLU A 43 -13.67 -38.83 4.17
C GLU A 43 -14.00 -37.37 3.85
N ALA A 44 -14.25 -36.59 4.90
CA ALA A 44 -14.43 -35.15 4.80
C ALA A 44 -13.09 -34.45 4.49
N SER A 45 -12.72 -34.38 3.20
CA SER A 45 -11.46 -33.79 2.74
C SER A 45 -11.63 -32.73 1.64
N LEU A 46 -12.85 -32.27 1.33
CA LEU A 46 -13.13 -31.39 0.20
C LEU A 46 -14.05 -30.19 0.52
N ILE A 47 -13.88 -29.57 1.70
CA ILE A 47 -14.47 -28.25 2.02
C ILE A 47 -13.47 -27.29 2.71
N SER A 48 -12.15 -27.52 2.56
CA SER A 48 -11.09 -26.61 3.05
C SER A 48 -10.58 -25.62 1.98
N GLY A 49 -11.17 -25.63 0.77
CA GLY A 49 -10.61 -25.00 -0.43
C GLY A 49 -11.17 -23.63 -0.85
N ILE A 50 -11.95 -22.94 -0.02
CA ILE A 50 -12.43 -21.57 -0.33
C ILE A 50 -12.11 -20.63 0.84
N GLN A 51 -10.90 -20.07 0.81
CA GLN A 51 -10.51 -18.94 1.64
C GLN A 51 -10.82 -17.65 0.87
N MET A 52 -11.75 -16.84 1.36
CA MET A 52 -11.87 -15.45 0.89
C MET A 52 -10.64 -14.68 1.43
N ARG A 53 -10.03 -13.84 0.59
CA ARG A 53 -8.82 -13.08 0.95
C ARG A 53 -9.09 -11.58 0.84
N ASP A 54 -8.46 -10.80 1.71
CA ASP A 54 -8.53 -9.34 1.67
C ASP A 54 -7.63 -8.74 0.58
N SER A 55 -7.65 -7.41 0.44
CA SER A 55 -6.84 -6.67 -0.54
C SER A 55 -5.32 -6.71 -0.28
N ARG A 56 -4.86 -7.40 0.77
CA ARG A 56 -3.45 -7.65 1.09
C ARG A 56 -3.09 -9.14 1.06
N GLY A 57 -4.02 -10.01 0.61
CA GLY A 57 -3.78 -11.44 0.43
C GLY A 57 -3.94 -12.29 1.70
N ASN A 58 -4.29 -11.69 2.84
CA ASN A 58 -4.55 -12.42 4.08
C ASN A 58 -5.92 -13.10 4.04
N SER A 59 -6.09 -14.17 4.80
CA SER A 59 -7.38 -14.85 4.99
C SER A 59 -8.39 -13.90 5.67
N ASP A 60 -9.44 -13.52 4.95
CA ASP A 60 -10.55 -12.74 5.51
C ASP A 60 -11.44 -13.65 6.36
N THR A 61 -11.13 -13.70 7.65
CA THR A 61 -11.97 -14.38 8.65
C THR A 61 -13.17 -13.54 9.11
N THR A 62 -13.33 -12.30 8.64
CA THR A 62 -14.40 -11.40 9.11
C THR A 62 -15.72 -11.56 8.34
N SER A 63 -15.73 -12.35 7.26
CA SER A 63 -16.92 -12.65 6.44
C SER A 63 -17.52 -14.06 6.68
N SER A 64 -16.83 -14.92 7.45
CA SER A 64 -17.29 -16.26 7.85
C SER A 64 -17.90 -16.27 9.27
N PRO A 65 -19.04 -16.94 9.53
CA PRO A 65 -19.58 -17.08 10.89
C PRO A 65 -18.71 -17.89 11.86
N GLY A 66 -17.80 -18.73 11.33
CA GLY A 66 -16.82 -19.50 12.11
C GLY A 66 -17.24 -20.92 12.48
N ILE A 67 -16.27 -21.65 13.01
CA ILE A 67 -16.32 -23.04 13.42
C ILE A 67 -16.23 -23.11 14.96
N LEU A 68 -17.13 -23.87 15.58
CA LEU A 68 -17.22 -24.04 17.04
C LEU A 68 -16.81 -25.46 17.44
N GLN A 69 -15.81 -25.59 18.31
CA GLN A 69 -15.28 -26.87 18.78
C GLN A 69 -14.60 -26.76 20.15
N PHE A 70 -14.45 -27.89 20.86
CA PHE A 70 -13.60 -27.94 22.04
C PHE A 70 -12.13 -27.73 21.65
N THR A 71 -11.34 -27.10 22.53
CA THR A 71 -9.89 -26.96 22.33
C THR A 71 -9.14 -28.26 22.57
N GLN A 72 -9.71 -29.17 23.35
CA GLN A 72 -9.16 -30.49 23.67
C GLN A 72 -10.30 -31.54 23.67
N PRO A 73 -10.07 -32.76 23.14
CA PRO A 73 -11.08 -33.83 23.13
C PRO A 73 -11.19 -34.58 24.48
N HIS A 74 -10.23 -34.39 25.38
CA HIS A 74 -10.16 -35.10 26.66
C HIS A 74 -9.79 -34.13 27.79
N TYR A 75 -10.39 -34.33 28.96
CA TYR A 75 -10.12 -33.58 30.19
C TYR A 75 -10.01 -34.59 31.34
N ARG A 76 -9.09 -34.38 32.29
CA ARG A 76 -8.95 -35.24 33.48
C ARG A 76 -8.96 -34.39 34.75
N VAL A 77 -9.79 -34.77 35.72
CA VAL A 77 -9.98 -34.07 37.00
C VAL A 77 -10.03 -35.06 38.15
N ASN A 78 -9.78 -34.58 39.36
CA ASN A 78 -10.05 -35.35 40.57
C ASN A 78 -11.43 -34.98 41.12
N GLU A 79 -12.17 -35.94 41.67
CA GLU A 79 -13.49 -35.71 42.27
C GLU A 79 -13.47 -34.64 43.38
N ASN A 80 -12.31 -34.36 43.98
CA ASN A 80 -12.17 -33.28 44.96
C ASN A 80 -12.25 -31.86 44.37
N VAL A 81 -12.28 -31.71 43.04
CA VAL A 81 -12.59 -30.42 42.40
C VAL A 81 -14.11 -30.22 42.37
N SER A 82 -14.58 -29.01 42.65
CA SER A 82 -16.03 -28.72 42.63
C SER A 82 -16.63 -28.65 41.22
N GLN A 83 -15.80 -28.51 40.18
CA GLN A 83 -16.21 -28.44 38.78
C GLN A 83 -15.01 -28.68 37.84
N VAL A 84 -15.27 -29.30 36.69
CA VAL A 84 -14.35 -29.28 35.54
C VAL A 84 -14.69 -28.08 34.65
N ASN A 85 -13.67 -27.44 34.09
CA ASN A 85 -13.81 -26.34 33.12
C ASN A 85 -13.36 -26.83 31.73
N LEU A 86 -14.26 -26.79 30.75
CA LEU A 86 -13.98 -27.14 29.35
C LEU A 86 -13.99 -25.88 28.49
N THR A 87 -13.01 -25.75 27.60
CA THR A 87 -12.84 -24.56 26.74
C THR A 87 -13.35 -24.85 25.33
N ILE A 88 -14.20 -23.97 24.80
CA ILE A 88 -14.75 -24.02 23.44
C ILE A 88 -14.24 -22.80 22.67
N SER A 89 -13.60 -23.03 21.53
CA SER A 89 -13.08 -21.98 20.64
C SER A 89 -14.01 -21.69 19.48
N ARG A 90 -13.90 -20.47 18.95
CA ARG A 90 -14.48 -20.04 17.67
C ARG A 90 -13.35 -19.74 16.70
N THR A 91 -13.16 -20.58 15.69
CA THR A 91 -12.06 -20.46 14.71
C THR A 91 -12.59 -20.21 13.31
N GLU A 92 -11.73 -19.76 12.38
CA GLU A 92 -12.06 -19.61 10.94
C GLU A 92 -13.27 -18.72 10.62
N GLY A 93 -13.65 -17.82 11.53
CA GLY A 93 -14.73 -16.86 11.29
C GLY A 93 -15.21 -16.11 12.53
N SER A 94 -15.42 -14.79 12.40
CA SER A 94 -15.98 -13.92 13.45
C SER A 94 -17.31 -13.25 13.08
N TYR A 95 -17.80 -13.44 11.85
CA TYR A 95 -18.92 -12.70 11.27
C TYR A 95 -20.23 -12.93 12.01
N GLY A 96 -20.79 -11.86 12.57
CA GLY A 96 -22.08 -11.90 13.26
C GLY A 96 -22.07 -12.69 14.58
N ALA A 97 -23.16 -12.55 15.34
CA ALA A 97 -23.32 -13.30 16.58
C ALA A 97 -23.70 -14.76 16.29
N VAL A 98 -23.10 -15.71 17.00
CA VAL A 98 -23.35 -17.16 16.84
C VAL A 98 -23.51 -17.81 18.21
N ALA A 99 -24.08 -19.01 18.23
CA ALA A 99 -24.31 -19.77 19.47
C ALA A 99 -24.32 -21.26 19.21
N VAL A 100 -23.97 -22.05 20.24
CA VAL A 100 -24.00 -23.52 20.24
C VAL A 100 -24.59 -24.02 21.56
N ASN A 101 -25.27 -25.16 21.54
CA ASN A 101 -25.72 -25.85 22.74
C ASN A 101 -24.65 -26.85 23.17
N TYR A 102 -24.44 -27.03 24.47
CA TYR A 102 -23.73 -28.19 25.00
C TYR A 102 -24.65 -29.00 25.92
N THR A 103 -24.42 -30.30 26.00
CA THR A 103 -25.07 -31.21 26.95
C THR A 103 -24.08 -32.24 27.45
N THR A 104 -24.16 -32.60 28.72
CA THR A 104 -23.48 -33.77 29.29
C THR A 104 -24.22 -35.06 28.93
N GLN A 105 -23.52 -36.18 28.80
CA GLN A 105 -24.03 -37.54 28.64
C GLN A 105 -23.19 -38.51 29.48
N ASP A 106 -23.87 -39.39 30.22
CA ASP A 106 -23.26 -40.42 31.07
C ASP A 106 -22.32 -41.35 30.29
N GLY A 107 -21.24 -41.80 30.95
CA GLY A 107 -20.32 -42.82 30.46
C GLY A 107 -20.27 -43.99 31.44
N SER A 108 -19.12 -44.20 32.09
CA SER A 108 -19.11 -44.98 33.35
C SER A 108 -19.59 -44.11 34.52
N ALA A 109 -19.16 -42.84 34.55
CA ALA A 109 -19.68 -41.83 35.46
C ALA A 109 -21.10 -41.42 35.04
N THR A 110 -21.98 -41.29 36.04
CA THR A 110 -23.41 -41.07 35.95
C THR A 110 -23.88 -39.78 36.62
N ALA A 111 -24.90 -39.16 36.03
CA ALA A 111 -25.49 -37.96 36.57
C ALA A 111 -26.09 -38.16 37.98
N ASN A 112 -25.77 -37.22 38.88
CA ASN A 112 -26.21 -37.12 40.27
C ASN A 112 -25.56 -38.11 41.26
N HIS A 113 -24.63 -38.95 40.80
CA HIS A 113 -23.65 -39.60 41.67
C HIS A 113 -22.30 -38.88 41.55
N ASP A 114 -21.81 -38.73 40.31
CA ASP A 114 -20.40 -38.42 40.07
C ASP A 114 -20.22 -37.02 39.45
N TYR A 115 -21.25 -36.54 38.73
CA TYR A 115 -21.31 -35.19 38.18
C TYR A 115 -22.76 -34.68 38.09
N ILE A 116 -22.96 -33.36 37.94
CA ILE A 116 -24.29 -32.77 37.74
C ILE A 116 -24.55 -32.56 36.25
N THR A 117 -25.66 -33.12 35.74
CA THR A 117 -26.11 -32.89 34.35
C THR A 117 -26.18 -31.40 34.02
N THR A 118 -25.41 -30.98 33.03
CA THR A 118 -25.33 -29.57 32.64
C THR A 118 -25.66 -29.41 31.16
N GLN A 119 -26.65 -28.56 30.87
CA GLN A 119 -27.07 -28.23 29.51
C GLN A 119 -27.35 -26.73 29.41
N GLN A 120 -26.61 -26.02 28.56
CA GLN A 120 -26.82 -24.58 28.32
C GLN A 120 -26.53 -24.19 26.86
N VAL A 121 -26.83 -22.94 26.52
CA VAL A 121 -26.52 -22.31 25.23
C VAL A 121 -25.39 -21.31 25.43
N LEU A 122 -24.29 -21.50 24.70
CA LEU A 122 -23.13 -20.62 24.72
C LEU A 122 -23.19 -19.68 23.52
N ASN A 123 -23.01 -18.37 23.74
CA ASN A 123 -23.23 -17.33 22.73
C ASN A 123 -21.96 -16.49 22.55
N TRP A 124 -21.59 -16.21 21.30
CA TRP A 124 -20.57 -15.24 20.89
C TRP A 124 -21.23 -14.04 20.23
N GLY A 125 -20.72 -12.84 20.53
CA GLY A 125 -21.06 -11.62 19.82
C GLY A 125 -20.57 -11.61 18.36
N ALA A 126 -20.98 -10.60 17.60
CA ALA A 126 -20.30 -10.26 16.36
C ALA A 126 -18.85 -9.89 16.69
N ASP A 127 -17.91 -10.39 15.90
CA ASP A 127 -16.47 -10.17 16.02
C ASP A 127 -15.82 -10.69 17.31
N GLU A 128 -16.59 -11.39 18.16
CA GLU A 128 -16.06 -12.07 19.34
C GLU A 128 -15.42 -13.41 18.93
N THR A 129 -14.09 -13.47 18.99
CA THR A 129 -13.25 -14.65 18.72
C THR A 129 -12.71 -15.32 19.99
N SER A 130 -12.90 -14.73 21.16
CA SER A 130 -12.47 -15.28 22.45
C SER A 130 -13.10 -16.65 22.72
N SER A 131 -12.25 -17.62 23.09
CA SER A 131 -12.70 -18.91 23.60
C SER A 131 -13.55 -18.72 24.86
N LYS A 132 -14.55 -19.58 25.04
CA LYS A 132 -15.47 -19.52 26.18
C LYS A 132 -15.45 -20.82 26.98
N ASN A 133 -15.58 -20.65 28.28
CA ASN A 133 -15.48 -21.73 29.26
C ASN A 133 -16.88 -22.20 29.67
N ILE A 134 -17.03 -23.52 29.81
CA ILE A 134 -18.21 -24.14 30.40
C ILE A 134 -17.77 -24.94 31.63
N ASN A 135 -18.56 -24.85 32.70
CA ASN A 135 -18.28 -25.57 33.93
C ASN A 135 -19.31 -26.70 34.08
N VAL A 136 -18.83 -27.93 34.32
CA VAL A 136 -19.66 -29.05 34.74
C VAL A 136 -19.33 -29.36 36.20
N PRO A 137 -20.28 -29.25 37.15
CA PRO A 137 -20.02 -29.58 38.55
C PRO A 137 -19.69 -31.06 38.70
N ILE A 138 -18.62 -31.34 39.44
CA ILE A 138 -18.22 -32.69 39.83
C ILE A 138 -18.70 -32.91 41.27
N LEU A 139 -19.15 -34.12 41.57
CA LEU A 139 -19.65 -34.51 42.88
C LEU A 139 -18.57 -35.29 43.60
N LEU A 140 -18.18 -34.80 44.78
CA LEU A 140 -17.32 -35.53 45.71
C LEU A 140 -18.20 -36.35 46.64
N ASP A 141 -17.91 -37.64 46.80
CA ASP A 141 -18.46 -38.44 47.89
C ASP A 141 -17.38 -39.08 48.79
N ASN A 142 -17.59 -40.29 49.33
CA ASN A 142 -16.61 -41.02 50.15
C ASN A 142 -16.55 -42.51 49.77
N VAL A 143 -16.99 -42.87 48.57
CA VAL A 143 -16.84 -44.18 47.94
C VAL A 143 -15.45 -44.25 47.32
N VAL A 144 -14.86 -45.44 47.24
CA VAL A 144 -13.61 -45.64 46.51
C VAL A 144 -13.96 -46.21 45.15
N GLU A 145 -13.61 -45.49 44.10
CA GLU A 145 -14.01 -45.79 42.72
C GLU A 145 -12.79 -45.95 41.80
N THR A 146 -13.04 -46.41 40.58
CA THR A 146 -12.01 -46.45 39.51
C THR A 146 -11.97 -45.11 38.76
N ASP A 147 -11.00 -44.91 37.86
CA ASP A 147 -11.06 -43.76 36.94
C ASP A 147 -12.30 -43.89 36.04
N GLU A 148 -13.28 -43.01 36.22
CA GLU A 148 -14.56 -43.04 35.49
C GLU A 148 -14.69 -41.88 34.50
N ASN A 149 -15.63 -41.95 33.56
CA ASN A 149 -15.80 -40.90 32.56
C ASN A 149 -17.25 -40.60 32.18
N PHE A 150 -17.48 -39.35 31.78
CA PHE A 150 -18.69 -38.89 31.08
C PHE A 150 -18.28 -38.06 29.85
N THR A 151 -19.24 -37.70 29.00
CA THR A 151 -18.97 -36.89 27.80
C THR A 151 -19.76 -35.59 27.77
N VAL A 152 -19.23 -34.58 27.08
CA VAL A 152 -19.89 -33.31 26.81
C VAL A 152 -19.96 -33.11 25.30
N ILE A 153 -21.15 -32.84 24.78
CA ILE A 153 -21.44 -32.88 23.33
C ILE A 153 -21.95 -31.51 22.87
N LEU A 154 -21.30 -30.93 21.87
CA LEU A 154 -21.74 -29.73 21.17
C LEU A 154 -22.82 -30.06 20.14
N SER A 155 -23.86 -29.24 20.06
CA SER A 155 -24.97 -29.44 19.13
C SER A 155 -25.66 -28.12 18.74
N ASN A 156 -26.42 -28.16 17.65
CA ASN A 156 -27.29 -27.07 17.20
C ASN A 156 -26.59 -25.69 17.08
N PRO A 157 -25.50 -25.56 16.29
CA PRO A 157 -24.93 -24.25 16.00
C PRO A 157 -25.95 -23.35 15.28
N THR A 158 -25.87 -22.05 15.51
CA THR A 158 -26.80 -21.05 14.94
C THR A 158 -26.11 -20.14 13.91
N ASN A 159 -26.92 -19.42 13.13
CA ASN A 159 -26.46 -18.42 12.14
C ASN A 159 -25.39 -18.94 11.15
N ASN A 160 -25.55 -20.20 10.71
CA ASN A 160 -24.66 -20.90 9.78
C ASN A 160 -23.21 -21.11 10.27
N ALA A 161 -22.94 -20.94 11.57
CA ALA A 161 -21.70 -21.47 12.15
C ALA A 161 -21.66 -23.00 12.01
N LEU A 162 -20.46 -23.54 11.83
CA LEU A 162 -20.24 -24.98 11.71
C LEU A 162 -19.75 -25.55 13.05
N LEU A 163 -19.94 -26.87 13.24
CA LEU A 163 -19.22 -27.60 14.28
C LEU A 163 -17.89 -28.09 13.70
N GLY A 164 -16.82 -27.99 14.48
CA GLY A 164 -15.48 -28.44 14.06
C GLY A 164 -15.27 -29.95 14.19
N SER A 165 -14.01 -30.38 14.23
CA SER A 165 -13.67 -31.80 14.36
C SER A 165 -13.84 -32.31 15.81
N SER A 166 -13.60 -31.46 16.81
CA SER A 166 -13.79 -31.78 18.23
C SER A 166 -15.16 -31.32 18.75
N THR A 167 -16.20 -32.12 18.49
CA THR A 167 -17.59 -31.85 18.93
C THR A 167 -17.98 -32.58 20.21
N ILE A 168 -17.17 -33.55 20.63
CA ILE A 168 -17.35 -34.35 21.84
C ILE A 168 -16.06 -34.21 22.66
N ALA A 169 -16.22 -33.89 23.93
CA ALA A 169 -15.15 -33.94 24.92
C ALA A 169 -15.45 -35.05 25.94
N THR A 170 -14.49 -35.92 26.23
CA THR A 170 -14.57 -36.89 27.32
C THR A 170 -13.94 -36.30 28.57
N VAL A 171 -14.66 -36.29 29.69
CA VAL A 171 -14.13 -35.94 31.01
C VAL A 171 -13.88 -37.22 31.79
N ILE A 172 -12.66 -37.39 32.29
CA ILE A 172 -12.25 -38.47 33.18
C ILE A 172 -12.21 -37.92 34.61
N ILE A 173 -12.96 -38.53 35.52
CA ILE A 173 -12.97 -38.28 36.97
C ILE A 173 -12.04 -39.31 37.62
N THR A 174 -11.29 -38.87 38.63
CA THR A 174 -10.33 -39.70 39.37
C THR A 174 -10.63 -39.61 40.86
N ASP A 175 -10.62 -40.75 41.56
CA ASP A 175 -10.90 -40.86 43.01
C ASP A 175 -9.95 -39.98 43.85
N SER A 176 -10.48 -39.32 44.88
CA SER A 176 -9.73 -38.44 45.80
C SER A 176 -9.21 -39.16 47.05
N MET A 177 -9.85 -40.26 47.43
CA MET A 177 -9.49 -41.08 48.57
C MET A 177 -8.25 -41.94 48.29
N GLY A 178 -8.04 -42.28 47.01
CA GLY A 178 -6.87 -42.98 46.52
C GLY A 178 -6.90 -44.47 46.87
N HIS A 179 -7.24 -45.29 45.87
CA HIS A 179 -7.30 -46.75 45.94
C HIS A 179 -6.38 -47.40 47.02
N PRO A 180 -6.93 -47.91 48.14
CA PRO A 180 -6.16 -48.65 49.13
C PRO A 180 -5.86 -50.05 48.60
N THR A 181 -4.65 -50.26 48.10
CA THR A 181 -4.18 -51.54 47.54
C THR A 181 -4.16 -52.67 48.57
N THR A 182 -5.28 -53.40 48.71
CA THR A 182 -5.29 -54.75 49.32
C THR A 182 -5.54 -55.80 48.24
N ALA A 183 -4.45 -56.18 47.58
CA ALA A 183 -4.24 -57.36 46.75
C ALA A 183 -5.47 -58.24 46.41
N ASP A 184 -6.06 -58.00 45.25
CA ASP A 184 -6.28 -59.08 44.29
C ASP A 184 -5.89 -58.61 42.87
N THR A 185 -5.52 -59.54 41.99
CA THR A 185 -4.68 -59.24 40.82
C THR A 185 -5.52 -58.91 39.58
N ILE A 186 -5.95 -57.65 39.47
CA ILE A 186 -6.30 -57.04 38.19
C ILE A 186 -5.28 -55.94 37.92
N VAL A 187 -4.64 -56.00 36.75
CA VAL A 187 -3.76 -54.92 36.29
C VAL A 187 -4.68 -53.82 35.75
N GLU A 188 -5.15 -52.97 36.67
CA GLU A 188 -5.68 -51.65 36.33
C GLU A 188 -4.63 -50.96 35.45
N ALA A 189 -4.97 -50.73 34.18
CA ALA A 189 -4.06 -50.07 33.25
C ALA A 189 -3.83 -48.65 33.75
N ALA A 190 -2.57 -48.18 33.72
CA ALA A 190 -2.29 -46.79 34.00
C ALA A 190 -3.18 -45.91 33.08
N PRO A 191 -3.83 -44.86 33.63
CA PRO A 191 -4.80 -44.07 32.89
C PRO A 191 -4.18 -43.53 31.61
N PRO A 192 -4.92 -43.52 30.48
CA PRO A 192 -4.37 -43.13 29.19
C PRO A 192 -3.92 -41.68 29.24
N LEU A 193 -2.60 -41.47 29.11
CA LEU A 193 -2.04 -40.15 28.87
C LEU A 193 -2.36 -39.73 27.43
N PHE A 194 -2.52 -38.43 27.22
CA PHE A 194 -2.65 -37.81 25.90
C PHE A 194 -1.48 -36.86 25.64
N PRO A 195 -0.31 -37.37 25.20
CA PRO A 195 0.88 -36.53 25.00
C PRO A 195 0.78 -35.63 23.76
N GLY A 196 -0.19 -35.90 22.88
CA GLY A 196 -0.50 -35.09 21.70
C GLY A 196 0.23 -35.52 20.43
N THR A 197 -0.15 -34.84 19.36
CA THR A 197 0.28 -35.06 17.97
C THR A 197 1.09 -33.84 17.50
N LEU A 198 2.28 -34.08 16.97
CA LEU A 198 3.24 -33.06 16.53
C LEU A 198 3.33 -33.02 14.99
N GLN A 199 3.10 -31.85 14.38
CA GLN A 199 3.17 -31.67 12.92
C GLN A 199 3.46 -30.21 12.51
N PHE A 200 3.96 -30.01 11.29
CA PHE A 200 4.06 -28.68 10.69
C PHE A 200 2.66 -28.06 10.45
N THR A 201 2.59 -26.73 10.38
CA THR A 201 1.33 -26.00 10.06
C THR A 201 0.91 -26.11 8.60
N THR A 202 1.86 -26.33 7.70
CA THR A 202 1.68 -26.41 6.23
C THR A 202 2.80 -27.29 5.66
N ASP A 203 2.54 -27.93 4.53
CA ASP A 203 3.49 -28.76 3.77
C ASP A 203 4.33 -27.97 2.75
N TYR A 204 4.02 -26.68 2.56
CA TYR A 204 4.76 -25.78 1.66
C TYR A 204 5.04 -24.41 2.32
N TYR A 205 6.27 -23.93 2.15
CA TYR A 205 6.76 -22.61 2.50
C TYR A 205 7.55 -22.03 1.31
N GLU A 206 7.60 -20.71 1.20
CA GLU A 206 8.31 -20.00 0.13
C GLU A 206 9.04 -18.80 0.74
N VAL A 207 10.26 -18.54 0.27
CA VAL A 207 11.12 -17.44 0.72
C VAL A 207 11.95 -16.94 -0.46
N PRO A 208 12.08 -15.62 -0.70
CA PRO A 208 13.08 -15.12 -1.62
C PRO A 208 14.47 -15.37 -1.03
N GLU A 209 15.46 -15.55 -1.89
CA GLU A 209 16.86 -15.79 -1.49
C GLU A 209 17.36 -14.69 -0.51
N ASN A 210 17.15 -13.42 -0.87
CA ASN A 210 17.43 -12.23 -0.04
C ASN A 210 16.57 -12.09 1.23
N GLY A 211 15.63 -13.01 1.47
CA GLY A 211 14.86 -13.07 2.71
C GLY A 211 15.72 -13.41 3.94
N GLY A 212 16.92 -13.97 3.72
CA GLY A 212 17.95 -14.27 4.74
C GLY A 212 17.57 -15.34 5.77
N SER A 213 16.28 -15.60 5.99
CA SER A 213 15.78 -16.71 6.80
C SER A 213 14.29 -16.95 6.66
N ILE A 214 13.88 -18.21 6.80
CA ILE A 214 12.47 -18.64 6.87
C ILE A 214 12.11 -19.14 8.27
N SER A 215 10.86 -18.91 8.69
CA SER A 215 10.30 -19.33 9.98
C SER A 215 9.24 -20.43 9.82
N VAL A 216 9.65 -21.68 10.04
CA VAL A 216 8.80 -22.89 9.91
C VAL A 216 8.10 -23.17 11.25
N THR A 217 6.78 -23.43 11.25
CA THR A 217 5.99 -23.57 12.49
C THR A 217 5.53 -25.02 12.72
N ILE A 218 5.65 -25.50 13.96
CA ILE A 218 5.20 -26.82 14.42
C ILE A 218 4.19 -26.66 15.55
N THR A 219 3.14 -27.49 15.50
CA THR A 219 2.00 -27.49 16.42
C THR A 219 2.00 -28.75 17.30
N ARG A 220 1.48 -28.64 18.53
CA ARG A 220 1.11 -29.77 19.39
C ARG A 220 -0.40 -29.76 19.57
N THR A 221 -1.08 -30.82 19.15
CA THR A 221 -2.56 -30.90 19.14
C THR A 221 -3.06 -32.21 19.73
N GLY A 222 -4.33 -32.28 20.14
CA GLY A 222 -4.94 -33.53 20.62
C GLY A 222 -4.47 -34.03 21.99
N GLY A 223 -3.59 -33.30 22.67
CA GLY A 223 -3.10 -33.63 24.01
C GLY A 223 -1.93 -32.74 24.44
N SER A 224 -1.77 -32.57 25.75
CA SER A 224 -0.71 -31.77 26.38
C SER A 224 0.02 -32.49 27.52
N ASP A 225 -0.29 -33.77 27.75
CA ASP A 225 0.17 -34.51 28.92
C ASP A 225 1.66 -34.85 28.82
N GLY A 226 2.40 -34.54 29.87
CA GLY A 226 3.82 -34.83 29.99
C GLY A 226 4.71 -33.98 29.09
N LEU A 227 6.00 -34.06 29.40
CA LEU A 227 7.10 -33.56 28.58
C LEU A 227 7.13 -34.33 27.26
N VAL A 228 7.11 -33.65 26.11
CA VAL A 228 7.30 -34.29 24.80
C VAL A 228 8.34 -33.54 23.98
N GLU A 229 9.10 -34.28 23.18
CA GLU A 229 10.15 -33.77 22.32
C GLU A 229 9.97 -34.33 20.90
N VAL A 230 10.40 -33.57 19.89
CA VAL A 230 10.50 -34.03 18.49
C VAL A 230 11.76 -33.45 17.86
N THR A 231 12.50 -34.29 17.13
CA THR A 231 13.64 -33.84 16.33
C THR A 231 13.14 -33.27 15.02
N TYR A 232 13.63 -32.09 14.65
CA TYR A 232 13.48 -31.55 13.31
C TYR A 232 14.82 -31.56 12.58
N SER A 233 14.79 -31.70 11.25
CA SER A 233 15.99 -31.67 10.40
C SER A 233 15.67 -31.14 9.01
N THR A 234 16.61 -30.42 8.40
CA THR A 234 16.59 -30.14 6.96
C THR A 234 17.15 -31.31 6.14
N GLN A 235 16.73 -31.42 4.88
CA GLN A 235 17.33 -32.29 3.87
C GLN A 235 17.34 -31.58 2.51
N ASP A 236 18.51 -31.51 1.90
CA ASP A 236 18.76 -31.03 0.53
C ASP A 236 17.82 -31.65 -0.53
N ASP A 237 17.41 -30.86 -1.53
CA ASP A 237 16.65 -31.35 -2.70
C ASP A 237 17.23 -30.83 -4.04
N THR A 238 16.84 -29.65 -4.52
CA THR A 238 17.67 -28.88 -5.48
C THR A 238 18.69 -28.06 -4.71
N ALA A 239 18.23 -27.26 -3.74
CA ALA A 239 19.07 -26.54 -2.78
C ALA A 239 19.94 -27.48 -1.95
N LYS A 240 21.11 -26.94 -1.58
CA LYS A 240 22.31 -27.53 -0.97
C LYS A 240 22.88 -26.59 0.09
N SER A 241 24.16 -26.81 0.44
CA SER A 241 24.93 -26.04 1.42
C SER A 241 25.32 -24.62 0.99
N GLN A 242 25.04 -24.23 -0.26
CA GLN A 242 25.35 -22.89 -0.78
C GLN A 242 24.21 -21.91 -0.52
N ASP A 243 22.99 -22.43 -0.43
CA ASP A 243 21.73 -21.68 -0.60
C ASP A 243 20.98 -21.62 0.74
N TYR A 244 21.26 -22.56 1.66
CA TYR A 244 20.77 -22.50 3.03
C TYR A 244 21.69 -23.15 4.08
N ILE A 245 21.52 -22.76 5.34
CA ILE A 245 22.20 -23.41 6.49
C ILE A 245 21.38 -24.59 6.96
N ALA A 246 21.91 -25.81 6.75
CA ALA A 246 21.31 -27.03 7.28
C ALA A 246 21.21 -27.01 8.82
N VAL A 247 20.02 -27.36 9.34
CA VAL A 247 19.73 -27.40 10.78
C VAL A 247 19.18 -28.76 11.19
N GLN A 248 19.59 -29.22 12.36
CA GLN A 248 18.99 -30.37 13.05
C GLN A 248 19.06 -30.15 14.56
N ASP A 249 17.90 -30.13 15.22
CA ASP A 249 17.78 -29.95 16.67
C ASP A 249 16.46 -30.54 17.18
N THR A 250 16.19 -30.43 18.48
CA THR A 250 14.99 -30.97 19.14
C THR A 250 14.13 -29.85 19.72
N LEU A 251 12.86 -29.80 19.31
CA LEU A 251 11.86 -28.98 20.00
C LEU A 251 11.26 -29.76 21.17
N ARG A 252 10.97 -29.05 22.26
CA ARG A 252 10.48 -29.60 23.52
C ARG A 252 9.28 -28.83 24.03
N TRP A 253 8.20 -29.52 24.34
CA TRP A 253 7.04 -29.00 25.07
C TRP A 253 7.03 -29.56 26.48
N LEU A 254 6.88 -28.68 27.47
CA LEU A 254 6.68 -29.08 28.86
C LEU A 254 5.30 -29.73 29.07
N ASP A 255 5.12 -30.37 30.23
CA ASP A 255 3.81 -30.84 30.68
C ASP A 255 2.81 -29.67 30.73
N GLY A 256 1.63 -29.86 30.12
CA GLY A 256 0.62 -28.82 29.94
C GLY A 256 0.90 -27.79 28.84
N GLU A 257 2.05 -27.82 28.17
CA GLU A 257 2.39 -26.85 27.11
C GLU A 257 1.88 -27.30 25.73
N SER A 258 0.98 -26.53 25.11
CA SER A 258 0.43 -26.80 23.76
C SER A 258 0.72 -25.71 22.72
N GLU A 259 1.42 -24.64 23.09
CA GLU A 259 1.69 -23.51 22.19
C GLU A 259 2.57 -23.90 20.99
N SER A 260 2.33 -23.27 19.85
CA SER A 260 3.09 -23.57 18.62
C SER A 260 4.51 -23.02 18.70
N LYS A 261 5.49 -23.77 18.19
CA LYS A 261 6.91 -23.41 18.22
C LYS A 261 7.45 -23.20 16.81
N ARG A 262 8.38 -22.25 16.67
CA ARG A 262 8.95 -21.83 15.38
C ARG A 262 10.42 -22.21 15.30
N ILE A 263 10.83 -22.68 14.12
CA ILE A 263 12.21 -22.97 13.73
C ILE A 263 12.65 -21.89 12.75
N LYS A 264 13.86 -21.36 12.94
CA LYS A 264 14.50 -20.45 11.98
C LYS A 264 15.52 -21.24 11.16
N VAL A 265 15.36 -21.26 9.84
CA VAL A 265 16.40 -21.72 8.89
C VAL A 265 16.97 -20.49 8.22
N SER A 266 18.29 -20.39 8.10
CA SER A 266 18.92 -19.24 7.41
C SER A 266 19.09 -19.57 5.94
N ILE A 267 18.76 -18.61 5.08
CA ILE A 267 18.93 -18.66 3.64
C ILE A 267 20.17 -17.82 3.31
N TYR A 268 20.98 -18.29 2.38
CA TYR A 268 22.09 -17.51 1.83
C TYR A 268 21.58 -16.74 0.61
N ASP A 269 22.13 -15.54 0.42
CA ASP A 269 21.84 -14.59 -0.65
C ASP A 269 23.18 -14.33 -1.35
N ASP A 270 23.30 -14.67 -2.64
CA ASP A 270 24.49 -14.40 -3.42
C ASP A 270 24.35 -13.33 -4.53
N ALA A 271 24.57 -13.69 -5.79
CA ALA A 271 24.78 -12.81 -6.92
C ALA A 271 24.59 -13.51 -8.29
N LEU A 272 24.31 -14.82 -8.27
CA LEU A 272 24.17 -15.67 -9.43
C LEU A 272 22.69 -15.78 -9.80
N VAL A 273 22.37 -15.63 -11.08
CA VAL A 273 21.01 -15.93 -11.56
C VAL A 273 20.86 -17.44 -11.61
N GLU A 274 19.92 -17.96 -10.83
CA GLU A 274 19.68 -19.39 -10.67
C GLU A 274 18.23 -19.75 -11.06
N GLU A 275 17.90 -21.05 -11.04
CA GLU A 275 16.51 -21.49 -11.17
C GLU A 275 15.94 -21.64 -9.76
N ASN A 276 14.63 -21.44 -9.56
CA ASN A 276 14.01 -21.59 -8.24
C ASN A 276 14.31 -22.98 -7.63
N GLU A 277 14.85 -22.98 -6.41
CA GLU A 277 15.31 -24.17 -5.72
C GLU A 277 14.42 -24.56 -4.53
N SER A 278 14.66 -25.73 -3.93
CA SER A 278 13.96 -26.21 -2.75
C SER A 278 14.80 -27.11 -1.85
N PHE A 279 14.43 -27.17 -0.57
CA PHE A 279 14.86 -28.19 0.39
C PHE A 279 13.68 -28.66 1.25
N PHE A 280 13.84 -29.82 1.92
CA PHE A 280 12.83 -30.40 2.80
C PHE A 280 13.09 -30.09 4.28
N MET A 281 12.03 -29.86 5.03
CA MET A 281 11.98 -29.86 6.50
C MET A 281 11.28 -31.14 6.97
N LYS A 282 11.84 -31.87 7.94
CA LYS A 282 11.31 -33.16 8.41
C LYS A 282 11.19 -33.24 9.92
N LEU A 283 10.17 -33.96 10.41
CA LEU A 283 9.97 -34.31 11.82
C LEU A 283 10.26 -35.79 12.06
N SER A 284 10.90 -36.09 13.18
CA SER A 284 11.23 -37.46 13.58
C SER A 284 11.33 -37.62 15.10
N ASN A 285 11.30 -38.87 15.56
CA ASN A 285 11.55 -39.25 16.96
C ASN A 285 10.68 -38.51 18.02
N PRO A 286 9.33 -38.52 17.90
CA PRO A 286 8.48 -38.02 18.98
C PRO A 286 8.69 -38.85 20.25
N THR A 287 8.80 -38.20 21.41
CA THR A 287 9.06 -38.87 22.70
C THR A 287 7.82 -39.03 23.58
N ASN A 288 7.93 -39.85 24.62
CA ASN A 288 6.95 -40.00 25.71
C ASN A 288 5.50 -40.28 25.28
N GLY A 289 5.32 -40.98 24.17
CA GLY A 289 4.01 -41.40 23.65
C GLY A 289 3.32 -40.38 22.75
N ALA A 290 3.96 -39.25 22.44
CA ALA A 290 3.50 -38.36 21.38
C ALA A 290 3.58 -39.05 20.02
N THR A 291 2.71 -38.65 19.10
CA THR A 291 2.71 -39.12 17.71
C THR A 291 3.10 -37.99 16.75
N LEU A 292 3.52 -38.36 15.54
CA LEU A 292 3.58 -37.39 14.44
C LEU A 292 2.20 -37.31 13.76
N GLY A 293 1.83 -36.11 13.31
CA GLY A 293 0.58 -35.87 12.58
C GLY A 293 0.67 -36.20 11.10
N ASN A 294 -0.18 -35.54 10.30
CA ASN A 294 -0.23 -35.78 8.85
C ASN A 294 0.90 -35.05 8.11
N ILE A 295 1.28 -33.86 8.59
CA ILE A 295 2.32 -33.03 7.96
C ILE A 295 3.65 -33.20 8.71
N THR A 296 4.37 -34.26 8.36
CA THR A 296 5.67 -34.63 8.96
C THR A 296 6.86 -34.20 8.11
N GLU A 297 6.60 -33.77 6.88
CA GLU A 297 7.54 -33.26 5.91
C GLU A 297 6.92 -32.00 5.29
N ALA A 298 7.74 -30.99 5.02
CA ALA A 298 7.34 -29.77 4.32
C ALA A 298 8.45 -29.32 3.36
N ILE A 299 8.07 -28.78 2.22
CA ILE A 299 8.97 -28.19 1.22
C ILE A 299 9.17 -26.71 1.58
N VAL A 300 10.41 -26.25 1.51
CA VAL A 300 10.76 -24.83 1.48
C VAL A 300 11.30 -24.54 0.08
N ALA A 301 10.60 -23.69 -0.67
CA ALA A 301 11.07 -23.16 -1.94
C ALA A 301 11.85 -21.85 -1.73
N ILE A 302 13.02 -21.75 -2.35
CA ILE A 302 13.84 -20.54 -2.45
C ILE A 302 13.60 -19.96 -3.84
N THR A 303 13.19 -18.68 -3.91
CA THR A 303 13.00 -17.98 -5.18
C THR A 303 14.15 -17.03 -5.44
N ASP A 304 14.79 -17.20 -6.60
CA ASP A 304 15.88 -16.33 -7.07
C ASP A 304 15.36 -14.89 -7.22
N ASN A 305 16.18 -13.92 -6.79
CA ASN A 305 15.91 -12.50 -6.91
C ASN A 305 16.94 -11.73 -7.74
N ASP A 306 17.93 -12.40 -8.29
CA ASP A 306 18.93 -11.79 -9.16
C ASP A 306 18.41 -11.55 -10.58
N LEU A 307 19.08 -10.61 -11.24
CA LEU A 307 18.69 -10.13 -12.56
C LEU A 307 19.74 -10.51 -13.59
N VAL A 308 19.30 -11.09 -14.71
CA VAL A 308 20.15 -11.35 -15.88
C VAL A 308 20.81 -10.04 -16.33
N THR A 309 22.13 -10.01 -16.48
CA THR A 309 22.83 -8.86 -17.06
C THR A 309 22.69 -8.88 -18.58
N THR A 310 22.23 -7.79 -19.19
CA THR A 310 22.26 -7.61 -20.66
C THR A 310 23.05 -6.37 -21.08
N LEU A 311 23.72 -6.44 -22.24
CA LEU A 311 24.38 -5.31 -22.89
C LEU A 311 23.75 -5.05 -24.27
N GLN A 312 23.27 -3.83 -24.50
CA GLN A 312 22.55 -3.45 -25.74
C GLN A 312 22.73 -1.96 -26.09
N PHE A 313 22.49 -1.58 -27.34
CA PHE A 313 22.41 -0.16 -27.71
C PHE A 313 21.20 0.50 -27.05
N SER A 314 21.30 1.77 -26.64
CA SER A 314 20.17 2.51 -26.04
C SER A 314 19.04 2.83 -27.03
N SER A 315 19.30 2.64 -28.33
CA SER A 315 18.34 2.82 -29.43
C SER A 315 18.72 1.94 -30.61
N SER A 316 17.74 1.52 -31.40
CA SER A 316 17.95 0.87 -32.70
C SER A 316 18.27 1.87 -33.82
N VAL A 317 18.02 3.16 -33.60
CA VAL A 317 18.32 4.25 -34.54
C VAL A 317 18.93 5.43 -33.80
N TYR A 318 20.03 5.95 -34.32
CA TYR A 318 20.67 7.20 -33.92
C TYR A 318 20.62 8.19 -35.09
N THR A 319 20.55 9.47 -34.78
CA THR A 319 20.52 10.56 -35.76
C THR A 319 21.47 11.66 -35.29
N VAL A 320 22.25 12.20 -36.20
CA VAL A 320 23.24 13.26 -35.93
C VAL A 320 23.39 14.14 -37.17
N ASN A 321 23.59 15.44 -37.02
CA ASN A 321 23.98 16.29 -38.16
C ASN A 321 25.49 16.15 -38.40
N GLU A 322 25.94 16.26 -39.65
CA GLU A 322 27.37 16.11 -39.96
C GLU A 322 28.27 17.22 -39.35
N ASP A 323 27.77 18.47 -39.24
CA ASP A 323 28.45 19.62 -38.59
C ASP A 323 28.74 19.42 -37.10
N GLU A 324 28.01 18.50 -36.43
CA GLU A 324 28.27 18.12 -35.04
C GLU A 324 29.61 17.38 -34.87
N LYS A 325 30.23 16.91 -35.98
CA LYS A 325 31.57 16.28 -36.09
C LYS A 325 31.77 14.98 -35.33
N MET A 326 30.91 14.65 -34.37
CA MET A 326 31.02 13.46 -33.53
C MET A 326 29.62 12.91 -33.22
N ALA A 327 29.25 11.77 -33.80
CA ALA A 327 28.11 11.01 -33.30
C ALA A 327 28.48 10.34 -31.98
N THR A 328 27.62 10.45 -30.95
CA THR A 328 27.80 9.71 -29.70
C THR A 328 26.81 8.55 -29.64
N ILE A 329 27.32 7.33 -29.56
CA ILE A 329 26.55 6.11 -29.48
C ILE A 329 26.59 5.60 -28.04
N THR A 330 25.44 5.20 -27.50
CA THR A 330 25.29 4.76 -26.12
C THR A 330 24.98 3.27 -26.07
N VAL A 331 25.69 2.55 -25.21
CA VAL A 331 25.47 1.15 -24.88
C VAL A 331 25.15 1.07 -23.40
N GLN A 332 24.09 0.35 -23.07
CA GLN A 332 23.52 0.28 -21.73
C GLN A 332 23.77 -1.10 -21.12
N ARG A 333 23.89 -1.14 -19.79
CA ARG A 333 23.90 -2.36 -18.99
C ARG A 333 22.57 -2.46 -18.24
N GLU A 334 21.74 -3.40 -18.63
CA GLU A 334 20.43 -3.63 -18.02
C GLU A 334 20.39 -4.91 -17.16
N GLY A 335 19.41 -4.97 -16.27
CA GLY A 335 19.25 -6.05 -15.30
C GLY A 335 20.41 -6.11 -14.30
N GLY A 336 21.15 -7.22 -14.34
CA GLY A 336 22.22 -7.54 -13.41
C GLY A 336 23.40 -6.57 -13.39
N LYS A 337 23.94 -6.35 -12.19
CA LYS A 337 24.98 -5.33 -11.92
C LYS A 337 26.24 -5.90 -11.31
N ILE A 338 26.23 -7.18 -10.95
CA ILE A 338 27.35 -7.87 -10.32
C ILE A 338 28.27 -8.46 -11.39
N GLY A 339 29.55 -8.59 -11.08
CA GLY A 339 30.59 -8.99 -12.03
C GLY A 339 31.04 -7.87 -12.99
N GLN A 340 32.27 -8.04 -13.50
CA GLN A 340 32.80 -7.22 -14.59
C GLN A 340 32.34 -7.82 -15.92
N VAL A 341 31.79 -6.98 -16.79
CA VAL A 341 31.30 -7.38 -18.12
C VAL A 341 31.86 -6.48 -19.20
N SER A 342 32.00 -6.99 -20.43
CA SER A 342 32.44 -6.19 -21.57
C SER A 342 31.79 -6.61 -22.87
N VAL A 343 31.76 -5.69 -23.85
CA VAL A 343 31.27 -5.95 -25.20
C VAL A 343 32.12 -5.19 -26.22
N ASP A 344 32.42 -5.83 -27.34
CA ASP A 344 33.09 -5.19 -28.48
C ASP A 344 32.05 -4.44 -29.33
N TYR A 345 32.44 -3.30 -29.90
CA TYR A 345 31.63 -2.56 -30.87
C TYR A 345 32.39 -2.33 -32.18
N GLU A 346 31.65 -2.27 -33.30
CA GLU A 346 32.17 -1.90 -34.62
C GLU A 346 31.15 -1.10 -35.45
N THR A 347 31.65 -0.26 -36.36
CA THR A 347 30.90 0.41 -37.42
C THR A 347 31.09 -0.30 -38.77
N ILE A 348 30.01 -0.44 -39.55
CA ILE A 348 30.01 -1.07 -40.88
C ILE A 348 29.31 -0.13 -41.88
N ASP A 349 29.88 0.04 -43.07
CA ASP A 349 29.33 0.88 -44.14
C ASP A 349 27.97 0.37 -44.65
N ILE A 350 27.00 1.28 -44.88
CA ILE A 350 25.77 1.00 -45.64
C ILE A 350 25.66 1.97 -46.83
N THR A 351 25.25 3.22 -46.58
CA THR A 351 25.26 4.30 -47.58
C THR A 351 26.30 5.37 -47.27
N ALA A 352 26.72 5.49 -46.01
CA ALA A 352 27.93 6.20 -45.63
C ALA A 352 29.15 5.29 -45.78
N THR A 353 30.28 5.87 -46.25
CA THR A 353 31.55 5.20 -46.51
C THR A 353 32.63 5.67 -45.54
N ALA A 354 33.27 4.73 -44.84
CA ALA A 354 34.38 5.03 -43.94
C ALA A 354 35.57 5.65 -44.69
N GLY A 355 35.95 6.86 -44.28
CA GLY A 355 36.99 7.66 -44.90
C GLY A 355 36.47 8.77 -45.82
N GLU A 356 35.20 8.74 -46.22
CA GLU A 356 34.53 9.82 -46.98
C GLU A 356 33.57 10.58 -46.06
N ASP A 357 32.62 9.89 -45.42
CA ASP A 357 31.55 10.53 -44.61
C ASP A 357 31.79 10.44 -43.10
N TYR A 358 32.55 9.43 -42.67
CA TYR A 358 32.85 9.20 -41.25
C TYR A 358 34.19 8.47 -41.07
N THR A 359 34.66 8.37 -39.83
CA THR A 359 35.85 7.57 -39.47
C THR A 359 35.40 6.28 -38.79
N ALA A 360 35.75 5.13 -39.36
CA ALA A 360 35.42 3.82 -38.81
C ALA A 360 35.87 3.69 -37.34
N ALA A 361 34.92 3.31 -36.48
CA ALA A 361 35.12 3.17 -35.05
C ALA A 361 34.98 1.70 -34.64
N LYS A 362 35.90 1.24 -33.79
CA LYS A 362 35.81 -0.06 -33.12
C LYS A 362 36.53 -0.02 -31.78
N GLY A 363 36.10 -0.84 -30.83
CA GLY A 363 36.70 -0.90 -29.51
C GLY A 363 35.95 -1.84 -28.58
N ILE A 364 36.26 -1.74 -27.28
CA ILE A 364 35.68 -2.57 -26.22
C ILE A 364 35.12 -1.62 -25.14
N LEU A 365 33.87 -1.83 -24.74
CA LEU A 365 33.27 -1.14 -23.60
C LEU A 365 33.30 -2.07 -22.39
N VAL A 366 33.69 -1.55 -21.22
CA VAL A 366 33.85 -2.33 -19.99
C VAL A 366 33.09 -1.68 -18.84
N TRP A 367 32.30 -2.50 -18.14
CA TRP A 367 31.65 -2.19 -16.87
C TRP A 367 32.34 -2.99 -15.78
N VAL A 368 32.80 -2.30 -14.73
CA VAL A 368 33.33 -2.96 -13.53
C VAL A 368 32.16 -3.46 -12.65
N ASN A 369 32.47 -4.28 -11.65
CA ASN A 369 31.49 -4.76 -10.69
C ASN A 369 30.71 -3.60 -10.04
N GLY A 370 29.38 -3.68 -10.04
CA GLY A 370 28.49 -2.65 -9.51
C GLY A 370 28.30 -1.40 -10.39
N ASP A 371 28.96 -1.31 -11.54
CA ASP A 371 28.84 -0.14 -12.42
C ASP A 371 27.55 -0.19 -13.26
N THR A 372 26.66 0.78 -13.00
CA THR A 372 25.37 0.95 -13.67
C THR A 372 25.39 2.08 -14.70
N SER A 373 26.56 2.65 -15.00
CA SER A 373 26.68 3.79 -15.90
C SER A 373 26.65 3.33 -17.34
N ASP A 374 25.87 4.00 -18.19
CA ASP A 374 25.96 3.80 -19.63
C ASP A 374 27.39 4.06 -20.12
N ARG A 375 27.80 3.30 -21.14
CA ARG A 375 29.08 3.49 -21.82
C ARG A 375 28.84 4.04 -23.21
N THR A 376 29.62 5.06 -23.56
CA THR A 376 29.54 5.66 -24.88
C THR A 376 30.82 5.45 -25.65
N PHE A 377 30.68 5.39 -26.97
CA PHE A 377 31.77 5.63 -27.90
C PHE A 377 31.34 6.71 -28.89
N SER A 378 32.32 7.34 -29.54
CA SER A 378 32.05 8.39 -30.51
C SER A 378 32.61 8.03 -31.89
N ILE A 379 31.86 8.40 -32.92
CA ILE A 379 32.22 8.22 -34.33
C ILE A 379 32.48 9.60 -34.90
N SER A 380 33.68 9.86 -35.41
CA SER A 380 33.98 11.14 -36.05
C SER A 380 33.33 11.22 -37.43
N LEU A 381 32.59 12.30 -37.66
CA LEU A 381 31.89 12.60 -38.90
C LEU A 381 32.75 13.50 -39.79
N LYS A 382 32.40 13.56 -41.07
CA LYS A 382 33.01 14.44 -42.07
C LYS A 382 31.93 15.30 -42.73
N ASP A 383 31.79 16.48 -42.17
CA ASP A 383 31.11 17.66 -42.71
C ASP A 383 31.84 18.16 -43.97
N ASP A 384 31.12 18.40 -45.08
CA ASP A 384 31.63 19.12 -46.24
C ASP A 384 30.88 20.43 -46.53
N ASN A 385 30.51 20.77 -47.77
CA ASN A 385 29.78 22.00 -48.16
C ASN A 385 28.88 21.72 -49.39
N VAL A 386 28.40 20.48 -49.54
CA VAL A 386 27.66 19.98 -50.70
C VAL A 386 26.37 19.34 -50.22
N LEU A 387 25.23 19.90 -50.65
CA LEU A 387 23.92 19.30 -50.41
C LEU A 387 23.82 17.91 -51.05
N GLU A 388 23.74 16.87 -50.23
CA GLU A 388 23.56 15.46 -50.59
C GLU A 388 22.28 14.85 -49.93
N ASP A 389 22.14 13.52 -49.99
CA ASP A 389 21.08 12.77 -49.32
C ASP A 389 21.61 12.19 -47.99
N ASN A 390 20.78 12.18 -46.93
CA ASN A 390 21.12 11.57 -45.64
C ASN A 390 21.73 10.16 -45.76
N LYS A 391 22.87 9.93 -45.11
CA LYS A 391 23.65 8.68 -45.20
C LYS A 391 23.53 7.82 -43.94
N THR A 392 23.87 6.53 -44.04
CA THR A 392 23.67 5.55 -42.95
C THR A 392 24.88 4.65 -42.72
N VAL A 393 25.16 4.39 -41.43
CA VAL A 393 26.20 3.50 -40.90
C VAL A 393 25.53 2.44 -40.02
N GLN A 394 25.89 1.16 -40.17
CA GLN A 394 25.47 0.12 -39.24
C GLN A 394 26.39 0.08 -38.03
N LEU A 395 25.81 -0.09 -36.84
CA LEU A 395 26.47 -0.24 -35.56
C LEU A 395 26.21 -1.66 -35.06
N LYS A 396 27.22 -2.32 -34.52
CA LYS A 396 27.09 -3.72 -34.08
C LYS A 396 27.83 -3.99 -32.79
N LEU A 397 27.21 -4.77 -31.90
CA LEU A 397 27.82 -5.33 -30.69
C LEU A 397 28.22 -6.80 -30.88
N SER A 398 29.34 -7.21 -30.28
CA SER A 398 29.85 -8.59 -30.37
C SER A 398 30.76 -8.96 -29.19
N ASN A 399 31.24 -10.20 -29.14
CA ASN A 399 32.25 -10.70 -28.19
C ASN A 399 31.98 -10.34 -26.72
N ILE A 400 30.76 -10.55 -26.25
CA ILE A 400 30.41 -10.30 -24.85
C ILE A 400 31.20 -11.21 -23.89
N THR A 401 31.60 -10.69 -22.73
CA THR A 401 32.34 -11.43 -21.69
C THR A 401 31.74 -11.22 -20.29
N GLY A 402 31.97 -12.19 -19.40
CA GLY A 402 31.30 -12.28 -18.11
C GLY A 402 29.94 -12.99 -18.26
N ASP A 403 29.19 -13.09 -17.17
CA ASP A 403 27.89 -13.77 -17.13
C ASP A 403 26.75 -12.87 -17.65
N ALA A 404 26.99 -12.24 -18.79
CA ALA A 404 26.09 -11.28 -19.44
C ALA A 404 25.72 -11.71 -20.85
N PHE A 405 24.53 -11.31 -21.28
CA PHE A 405 23.96 -11.65 -22.58
C PHE A 405 23.84 -10.40 -23.47
N LEU A 406 23.83 -10.60 -24.79
CA LEU A 406 23.48 -9.52 -25.71
C LEU A 406 21.97 -9.27 -25.61
N GLY A 407 21.58 -8.05 -25.28
CA GLY A 407 20.18 -7.63 -25.21
C GLY A 407 19.60 -7.30 -26.59
N THR A 408 18.56 -6.47 -26.65
CA THR A 408 17.98 -6.00 -27.92
C THR A 408 17.73 -4.49 -27.85
N PRO A 409 18.36 -3.67 -28.73
CA PRO A 409 19.03 -4.04 -29.98
C PRO A 409 20.53 -4.39 -29.88
N ILE A 410 20.94 -5.46 -30.60
CA ILE A 410 22.36 -5.84 -30.83
C ILE A 410 23.01 -5.11 -32.01
N GLU A 411 22.18 -4.62 -32.93
CA GLU A 411 22.55 -3.86 -34.11
C GLU A 411 21.66 -2.62 -34.17
N ALA A 412 22.24 -1.48 -34.53
CA ALA A 412 21.55 -0.21 -34.66
C ALA A 412 22.03 0.53 -35.92
N THR A 413 21.25 1.49 -36.41
CA THR A 413 21.63 2.34 -37.54
C THR A 413 21.92 3.75 -37.06
N LEU A 414 23.08 4.31 -37.40
CA LEU A 414 23.31 5.74 -37.32
C LEU A 414 22.95 6.37 -38.68
N THR A 415 22.02 7.32 -38.68
CA THR A 415 21.76 8.21 -39.80
C THR A 415 22.53 9.51 -39.60
N ILE A 416 23.38 9.83 -40.57
CA ILE A 416 24.04 11.13 -40.71
C ILE A 416 23.08 12.00 -41.52
N ILE A 417 22.66 13.11 -40.91
CA ILE A 417 21.74 14.09 -41.49
C ILE A 417 22.55 15.19 -42.15
N GLU A 418 22.20 15.45 -43.39
CA GLU A 418 22.67 16.55 -44.23
C GLU A 418 22.42 17.92 -43.55
N ASN A 419 23.42 18.80 -43.49
CA ASN A 419 23.26 20.15 -42.91
C ASN A 419 23.32 21.33 -43.87
N GLU A 420 23.69 21.16 -45.15
CA GLU A 420 23.63 22.26 -46.11
C GLU A 420 22.17 22.61 -46.41
N THR A 421 21.70 23.75 -45.89
CA THR A 421 20.40 24.28 -46.28
C THR A 421 20.49 25.15 -47.53
N GLY A 422 19.58 24.97 -48.48
CA GLY A 422 19.40 25.89 -49.61
C GLY A 422 18.84 27.26 -49.21
N GLU A 423 18.89 28.24 -50.12
CA GLU A 423 18.15 29.49 -49.94
C GLU A 423 16.63 29.23 -49.92
N CYS A 424 15.89 29.85 -49.00
CA CYS A 424 14.44 29.70 -48.85
C CYS A 424 13.65 30.11 -50.11
N GLN A 425 13.31 29.15 -50.98
CA GLN A 425 12.61 29.43 -52.24
C GLN A 425 11.10 29.73 -52.09
N SER A 426 10.51 29.43 -50.92
CA SER A 426 9.09 29.64 -50.65
C SER A 426 8.82 29.93 -49.18
N SER A 427 7.74 30.66 -48.90
CA SER A 427 7.17 30.79 -47.55
C SER A 427 6.11 29.72 -47.24
N THR A 428 5.80 28.81 -48.17
CA THR A 428 4.86 27.68 -47.96
C THR A 428 5.55 26.33 -47.79
N ILE A 429 6.81 26.22 -48.25
CA ILE A 429 7.69 25.07 -48.02
C ILE A 429 9.01 25.66 -47.53
N ILE A 430 9.33 25.39 -46.26
CA ILE A 430 10.52 25.90 -45.56
C ILE A 430 11.51 24.74 -45.46
N ASP A 431 12.61 24.89 -46.18
CA ASP A 431 13.68 23.89 -46.39
C ASP A 431 15.05 24.51 -46.07
N CYS A 432 15.04 25.34 -45.03
CA CYS A 432 16.06 26.34 -44.70
C CYS A 432 15.82 26.91 -43.29
N VAL A 433 16.77 27.71 -42.79
CA VAL A 433 16.57 28.52 -41.58
C VAL A 433 15.76 29.79 -41.89
N TRP A 434 14.57 29.90 -41.33
CA TRP A 434 13.64 31.03 -41.47
C TRP A 434 13.45 31.79 -40.15
N ASP A 435 13.99 33.01 -40.07
CA ASP A 435 13.65 33.96 -39.00
C ASP A 435 12.27 34.59 -39.25
N ASN A 436 11.27 34.11 -38.51
CA ASN A 436 9.87 34.53 -38.59
C ASN A 436 9.58 35.71 -37.62
N ASN A 437 10.57 36.30 -36.95
CA ASN A 437 10.32 37.34 -35.95
C ASN A 437 9.54 38.55 -36.51
N GLY A 438 8.40 38.85 -35.86
CA GLY A 438 7.49 39.91 -36.27
C GLY A 438 6.57 39.55 -37.44
N GLN A 439 6.67 38.35 -38.02
CA GLN A 439 5.88 37.87 -39.15
C GLN A 439 4.83 36.82 -38.71
N THR A 440 3.96 36.45 -39.65
CA THR A 440 2.99 35.36 -39.51
C THR A 440 3.11 34.43 -40.71
N LEU A 441 3.46 33.17 -40.48
CA LEU A 441 3.41 32.11 -41.49
C LEU A 441 2.05 31.40 -41.42
N GLN A 442 1.49 31.09 -42.58
CA GLN A 442 0.19 30.44 -42.72
C GLN A 442 0.30 29.19 -43.61
N ASP A 443 -0.31 28.09 -43.17
CA ASP A 443 -0.49 26.86 -43.96
C ASP A 443 0.82 26.33 -44.59
N VAL A 444 1.88 26.21 -43.78
CA VAL A 444 3.25 25.89 -44.25
C VAL A 444 3.64 24.44 -43.97
N LYS A 445 4.46 23.87 -44.86
CA LYS A 445 5.27 22.68 -44.60
C LYS A 445 6.70 23.10 -44.25
N ILE A 446 7.25 22.51 -43.19
CA ILE A 446 8.64 22.61 -42.77
C ILE A 446 9.23 21.22 -43.01
N THR A 447 10.20 21.10 -43.92
CA THR A 447 10.90 19.84 -44.23
C THR A 447 11.84 19.45 -43.09
N PRO A 448 12.48 18.26 -43.09
CA PRO A 448 13.49 17.91 -42.10
C PRO A 448 14.62 18.95 -41.93
N LEU A 449 15.06 19.60 -43.01
CA LEU A 449 16.08 20.65 -43.02
C LEU A 449 15.54 22.04 -42.59
N GLY A 450 14.21 22.20 -42.53
CA GLY A 450 13.57 23.47 -42.21
C GLY A 450 13.62 23.84 -40.73
N ILE A 451 14.05 25.07 -40.42
CA ILE A 451 14.07 25.61 -39.05
C ILE A 451 13.31 26.94 -39.00
N VAL A 452 12.19 26.99 -38.28
CA VAL A 452 11.42 28.23 -38.08
C VAL A 452 11.63 28.79 -36.69
N ILE A 453 12.12 30.03 -36.61
CA ILE A 453 12.43 30.72 -35.35
C ILE A 453 11.52 31.94 -35.16
N GLY A 454 10.76 31.95 -34.06
CA GLY A 454 9.98 33.11 -33.62
C GLY A 454 8.67 33.36 -34.39
N GLY A 455 8.13 34.57 -34.20
CA GLY A 455 6.93 35.02 -34.92
C GLY A 455 5.61 34.32 -34.57
N GLN A 456 4.68 34.35 -35.51
CA GLN A 456 3.37 33.71 -35.42
C GLN A 456 3.19 32.60 -36.46
N LEU A 457 2.47 31.53 -36.10
CA LEU A 457 2.04 30.47 -37.01
C LEU A 457 0.50 30.35 -36.98
N VAL A 458 -0.13 30.07 -38.13
CA VAL A 458 -1.58 29.88 -38.24
C VAL A 458 -1.98 28.84 -39.30
N GLY A 459 -3.11 28.18 -39.09
CA GLY A 459 -3.63 27.17 -40.03
C GLY A 459 -2.94 25.81 -39.84
N LYS A 460 -2.75 25.06 -40.93
CA LYS A 460 -2.13 23.73 -40.90
C LYS A 460 -0.61 23.84 -41.04
N ILE A 461 0.12 23.50 -39.98
CA ILE A 461 1.58 23.49 -39.97
C ILE A 461 2.06 22.03 -39.98
N GLU A 462 2.65 21.59 -41.08
CA GLU A 462 3.30 20.28 -41.20
C GLU A 462 4.78 20.46 -40.84
N ASN A 463 5.21 19.93 -39.68
CA ASN A 463 6.57 20.09 -39.17
C ASN A 463 7.32 18.75 -39.19
N GLU A 464 8.20 18.55 -40.17
CA GLU A 464 9.16 17.45 -40.20
C GLU A 464 10.54 17.90 -39.66
N GLY A 465 10.85 19.21 -39.73
CA GLY A 465 12.05 19.82 -39.16
C GLY A 465 11.81 20.45 -37.78
N LYS A 466 12.25 21.70 -37.57
CA LYS A 466 12.32 22.34 -36.26
C LYS A 466 11.51 23.63 -36.14
N VAL A 467 10.74 23.78 -35.06
CA VAL A 467 9.99 25.00 -34.71
C VAL A 467 10.43 25.51 -33.33
N GLN A 468 10.86 26.78 -33.24
CA GLN A 468 11.39 27.36 -32.01
C GLN A 468 10.75 28.70 -31.64
N ASN A 469 10.39 28.88 -30.35
CA ASN A 469 9.95 30.16 -29.77
C ASN A 469 8.72 30.84 -30.44
N VAL A 470 7.79 30.05 -30.98
CA VAL A 470 6.66 30.56 -31.78
C VAL A 470 5.39 30.87 -30.97
N THR A 471 4.59 31.82 -31.47
CA THR A 471 3.21 32.05 -31.03
C THR A 471 2.22 31.40 -32.01
N LEU A 472 1.47 30.42 -31.56
CA LEU A 472 0.42 29.75 -32.35
C LEU A 472 -0.89 30.55 -32.27
N LEU A 473 -1.55 30.78 -33.40
CA LEU A 473 -2.84 31.47 -33.46
C LEU A 473 -4.03 30.53 -33.24
N ALA A 474 -5.23 31.08 -33.09
CA ALA A 474 -6.47 30.32 -33.03
C ALA A 474 -6.65 29.43 -34.28
N ASN A 475 -7.19 28.22 -34.10
CA ASN A 475 -7.32 27.19 -35.14
C ASN A 475 -5.99 26.73 -35.80
N THR A 476 -4.84 26.88 -35.12
CA THR A 476 -3.56 26.31 -35.61
C THR A 476 -3.47 24.82 -35.29
N TYR A 477 -3.10 24.02 -36.28
CA TYR A 477 -2.84 22.59 -36.15
C TYR A 477 -1.37 22.35 -36.51
N LEU A 478 -0.52 22.24 -35.49
CA LEU A 478 0.88 21.88 -35.66
C LEU A 478 1.00 20.36 -35.56
N THR A 479 1.41 19.71 -36.65
CA THR A 479 1.53 18.25 -36.73
C THR A 479 2.89 17.84 -37.26
N GLY A 480 3.45 16.78 -36.69
CA GLY A 480 4.49 16.00 -37.36
C GLY A 480 3.99 15.47 -38.72
N GLY A 481 4.91 15.27 -39.65
CA GLY A 481 4.66 14.66 -40.95
C GLY A 481 4.88 13.15 -40.93
N THR A 482 5.67 12.61 -41.86
CA THR A 482 6.14 11.22 -41.76
C THR A 482 7.20 11.05 -40.67
N GLU A 483 7.98 12.11 -40.42
CA GLU A 483 8.95 12.19 -39.33
C GLU A 483 8.40 13.08 -38.19
N ARG A 484 8.89 12.88 -36.97
CA ARG A 484 8.53 13.70 -35.81
C ARG A 484 9.37 14.96 -35.79
N GLY A 485 8.85 16.06 -36.34
CA GLY A 485 9.52 17.34 -36.21
C GLY A 485 9.68 17.79 -34.75
N ILE A 486 10.74 18.53 -34.50
CA ILE A 486 11.15 19.04 -33.19
C ILE A 486 10.44 20.36 -32.90
N VAL A 487 10.00 20.53 -31.65
CA VAL A 487 9.48 21.79 -31.11
C VAL A 487 10.30 22.18 -29.87
N GLN A 488 10.75 23.43 -29.82
CA GLN A 488 11.68 23.91 -28.80
C GLN A 488 11.36 25.32 -28.23
N GLY A 489 11.66 25.51 -26.95
CA GLY A 489 11.60 26.81 -26.27
C GLY A 489 10.18 27.25 -25.95
N LYS A 490 9.88 28.54 -26.12
CA LYS A 490 8.61 29.13 -25.67
C LYS A 490 7.51 28.95 -26.72
N ILE A 491 6.60 28.00 -26.49
CA ILE A 491 5.46 27.73 -27.37
C ILE A 491 4.19 28.21 -26.70
N LYS A 492 3.50 29.16 -27.34
CA LYS A 492 2.35 29.84 -26.74
C LYS A 492 1.17 29.94 -27.71
N GLY A 493 0.00 29.45 -27.30
CA GLY A 493 -1.26 29.85 -27.95
C GLY A 493 -1.64 31.28 -27.60
N LYS A 494 -1.98 32.07 -28.62
CA LYS A 494 -2.36 33.49 -28.47
C LYS A 494 -3.73 33.66 -27.82
N ASP A 495 -4.66 32.77 -28.14
CA ASP A 495 -6.06 32.81 -27.70
C ASP A 495 -6.32 31.66 -26.71
N PRO A 496 -6.71 31.94 -25.45
CA PRO A 496 -7.01 30.90 -24.47
C PRO A 496 -8.39 30.24 -24.68
N GLU A 497 -9.29 30.85 -25.45
CA GLU A 497 -10.64 30.31 -25.73
C GLU A 497 -10.67 29.45 -26.99
N ASN A 498 -9.73 29.65 -27.92
CA ASN A 498 -9.54 28.82 -29.13
C ASN A 498 -8.08 28.35 -29.22
N LEU A 499 -7.83 27.24 -28.54
CA LEU A 499 -6.50 26.68 -28.35
C LEU A 499 -5.98 25.96 -29.61
N PRO A 500 -4.72 26.17 -30.00
CA PRO A 500 -4.06 25.43 -31.06
C PRO A 500 -3.77 23.98 -30.62
N ILE A 501 -3.74 23.04 -31.57
CA ILE A 501 -3.48 21.62 -31.32
C ILE A 501 -2.09 21.25 -31.83
N ILE A 502 -1.33 20.52 -31.01
CA ILE A 502 0.02 20.02 -31.29
C ILE A 502 -0.01 18.48 -31.29
N ASN A 503 0.34 17.85 -32.41
CA ASN A 503 0.30 16.39 -32.61
C ASN A 503 1.61 15.88 -33.25
N TYR A 504 1.93 14.59 -33.09
CA TYR A 504 3.01 13.88 -33.82
C TYR A 504 4.43 14.53 -33.77
N VAL A 505 4.70 15.44 -32.85
CA VAL A 505 6.00 16.12 -32.69
C VAL A 505 6.69 15.74 -31.39
N GLU A 506 7.99 16.01 -31.31
CA GLU A 506 8.76 15.94 -30.06
C GLU A 506 8.91 17.34 -29.44
N ILE A 507 8.58 17.46 -28.15
CA ILE A 507 8.78 18.66 -27.35
C ILE A 507 10.04 18.49 -26.49
N THR A 508 11.07 19.27 -26.79
CA THR A 508 12.38 19.23 -26.14
C THR A 508 12.37 19.79 -24.71
N ALA A 509 13.25 19.27 -23.85
CA ALA A 509 13.25 19.49 -22.40
C ALA A 509 13.34 20.96 -21.94
N ASP A 510 13.96 21.86 -22.72
CA ASP A 510 14.07 23.29 -22.41
C ASP A 510 12.80 24.10 -22.76
N SER A 511 11.75 23.43 -23.23
CA SER A 511 10.51 24.07 -23.68
C SER A 511 9.60 24.52 -22.54
N THR A 512 8.81 25.56 -22.82
CA THR A 512 7.69 26.02 -21.98
C THR A 512 6.43 26.07 -22.83
N LEU A 513 5.38 25.36 -22.39
CA LEU A 513 4.08 25.31 -23.06
C LEU A 513 3.05 26.17 -22.33
N THR A 514 2.20 26.90 -23.06
CA THR A 514 1.12 27.73 -22.48
C THR A 514 -0.01 27.91 -23.49
N ASN A 515 -1.28 27.75 -23.06
CA ASN A 515 -2.46 27.85 -23.94
C ASN A 515 -2.37 26.94 -25.19
N VAL A 516 -2.15 25.63 -25.03
CA VAL A 516 -2.08 24.68 -26.16
C VAL A 516 -2.79 23.36 -25.82
N ILE A 517 -3.27 22.64 -26.83
CA ILE A 517 -3.74 21.26 -26.70
C ILE A 517 -2.63 20.32 -27.16
N MET A 518 -2.19 19.42 -26.29
CA MET A 518 -1.31 18.31 -26.61
C MET A 518 -2.16 17.11 -27.03
N GLY A 519 -2.08 16.79 -28.32
CA GLY A 519 -2.86 15.73 -28.95
C GLY A 519 -2.07 14.47 -29.27
N ARG A 520 -2.67 13.61 -30.08
CA ARG A 520 -2.16 12.26 -30.40
C ARG A 520 -0.69 12.25 -30.82
N ASN A 521 0.06 11.33 -30.21
CA ASN A 521 1.46 11.04 -30.49
C ASN A 521 2.43 12.23 -30.38
N ALA A 522 2.04 13.33 -29.73
CA ALA A 522 3.03 14.28 -29.23
C ALA A 522 3.86 13.60 -28.12
N TYR A 523 5.19 13.68 -28.23
CA TYR A 523 6.13 13.18 -27.23
C TYR A 523 6.68 14.38 -26.46
N ILE A 524 6.64 14.32 -25.13
CA ILE A 524 7.03 15.44 -24.27
C ILE A 524 8.19 14.94 -23.40
N ASN A 525 9.35 15.57 -23.53
CA ASN A 525 10.56 15.15 -22.83
C ASN A 525 10.50 15.58 -21.36
N SER A 526 11.19 14.83 -20.49
CA SER A 526 11.37 15.24 -19.09
C SER A 526 12.05 16.61 -19.01
N GLY A 527 11.51 17.52 -18.21
CA GLY A 527 11.99 18.90 -18.08
C GLY A 527 11.06 19.96 -18.69
N VAL A 528 10.17 19.59 -19.62
CA VAL A 528 9.23 20.55 -20.25
C VAL A 528 8.34 21.22 -19.20
N VAL A 529 8.34 22.56 -19.18
CA VAL A 529 7.55 23.34 -18.22
C VAL A 529 6.14 23.57 -18.74
N LEU A 530 5.18 22.87 -18.15
CA LEU A 530 3.75 23.07 -18.41
C LEU A 530 3.22 24.25 -17.58
N LYS A 531 2.37 25.09 -18.20
CA LYS A 531 1.72 26.23 -17.55
C LYS A 531 0.21 26.22 -17.80
N GLN A 532 -0.48 27.20 -17.21
CA GLN A 532 -1.91 27.42 -17.40
C GLN A 532 -2.33 27.34 -18.89
N GLY A 533 -3.49 26.72 -19.12
CA GLY A 533 -4.06 26.57 -20.46
C GLY A 533 -3.41 25.49 -21.32
N VAL A 534 -2.51 24.66 -20.77
CA VAL A 534 -2.13 23.41 -21.43
C VAL A 534 -3.20 22.34 -21.15
N TRP A 535 -3.69 21.69 -22.21
CA TRP A 535 -4.69 20.63 -22.16
C TRP A 535 -4.21 19.40 -22.91
N PHE A 536 -4.83 18.25 -22.66
CA PHE A 536 -4.45 16.96 -23.25
C PHE A 536 -5.67 16.26 -23.85
N GLU A 537 -5.50 15.66 -25.04
CA GLU A 537 -6.55 14.82 -25.66
C GLU A 537 -6.75 13.49 -24.90
N SER A 538 -5.69 12.95 -24.30
CA SER A 538 -5.72 11.70 -23.54
C SER A 538 -4.58 11.60 -22.52
N ASN A 539 -4.75 10.75 -21.50
CA ASN A 539 -3.70 10.41 -20.53
C ASN A 539 -2.42 9.86 -21.16
N SER A 540 -2.51 9.25 -22.35
CA SER A 540 -1.36 8.65 -23.03
C SER A 540 -0.31 9.67 -23.49
N VAL A 541 -0.66 10.96 -23.51
CA VAL A 541 0.21 12.08 -23.93
C VAL A 541 0.85 12.78 -22.72
N ILE A 542 0.36 12.53 -21.49
CA ILE A 542 0.90 13.14 -20.26
C ILE A 542 2.10 12.29 -19.80
N PRO A 543 3.30 12.86 -19.61
CA PRO A 543 4.46 12.13 -19.09
C PRO A 543 4.22 11.53 -17.70
N TYR A 544 4.92 10.44 -17.40
CA TYR A 544 4.92 9.84 -16.06
C TYR A 544 5.58 10.80 -15.04
N MET A 545 5.03 10.88 -13.83
CA MET A 545 5.41 11.79 -12.75
C MET A 545 5.33 13.29 -13.06
N THR A 546 4.56 13.70 -14.08
CA THR A 546 4.30 15.12 -14.35
C THR A 546 3.59 15.78 -13.18
N ASP A 547 4.17 16.85 -12.62
CA ASP A 547 3.49 17.73 -11.66
C ASP A 547 2.49 18.64 -12.41
N LEU A 548 1.23 18.62 -11.99
CA LEU A 548 0.12 19.32 -12.66
C LEU A 548 -0.29 20.61 -11.93
N ASN A 549 0.39 20.96 -10.83
CA ASN A 549 0.03 22.08 -9.95
C ASN A 549 0.06 23.44 -10.67
N THR A 550 0.91 23.60 -11.68
CA THR A 550 1.08 24.84 -12.47
C THR A 550 0.12 24.96 -13.66
N VAL A 551 -0.54 23.86 -14.02
CA VAL A 551 -1.51 23.77 -15.13
C VAL A 551 -2.93 23.91 -14.58
N LEU A 552 -3.19 23.29 -13.43
CA LEU A 552 -4.37 23.50 -12.62
C LEU A 552 -4.34 24.90 -12.00
N GLY A 553 -5.50 25.55 -11.88
CA GLY A 553 -5.61 26.81 -11.14
C GLY A 553 -5.56 26.58 -9.62
N THR A 554 -5.49 27.65 -8.84
CA THR A 554 -5.55 27.56 -7.36
C THR A 554 -6.67 28.42 -6.77
N PHE A 555 -7.06 28.10 -5.53
CA PHE A 555 -7.87 28.93 -4.66
C PHE A 555 -6.97 29.45 -3.52
N SER A 556 -6.78 30.77 -3.45
CA SER A 556 -5.96 31.36 -2.39
C SER A 556 -6.76 31.65 -1.13
N THR A 557 -6.16 31.41 0.04
CA THR A 557 -6.77 31.75 1.33
C THR A 557 -5.88 32.73 2.11
N PRO A 558 -6.42 33.83 2.67
CA PRO A 558 -5.63 34.83 3.37
C PRO A 558 -5.16 34.38 4.77
N TYR A 559 -5.43 33.13 5.15
CA TYR A 559 -5.28 32.64 6.53
C TYR A 559 -4.24 31.53 6.72
N LEU A 560 -3.87 30.80 5.65
CA LEU A 560 -3.00 29.62 5.74
C LEU A 560 -1.68 29.75 4.98
N GLU A 561 -1.52 30.77 4.14
CA GLU A 561 -0.31 30.99 3.29
C GLU A 561 -0.02 29.87 2.27
N ILE A 562 -0.91 28.87 2.18
CA ILE A 562 -0.92 27.80 1.17
C ILE A 562 -2.24 27.90 0.38
N ASP A 563 -2.12 27.83 -0.93
CA ASP A 563 -3.24 27.81 -1.86
C ASP A 563 -3.75 26.37 -2.10
N ALA A 564 -5.06 26.19 -2.26
CA ALA A 564 -5.66 24.91 -2.63
C ALA A 564 -5.62 24.70 -4.16
N ILE A 565 -5.19 23.54 -4.63
CA ILE A 565 -5.24 23.21 -6.07
C ILE A 565 -6.67 22.97 -6.53
N ASN A 566 -7.07 23.60 -7.64
CA ASN A 566 -8.37 23.43 -8.24
C ASN A 566 -8.49 22.07 -8.97
N VAL A 567 -9.25 21.16 -8.36
CA VAL A 567 -9.55 19.81 -8.85
C VAL A 567 -11.00 19.68 -9.36
N THR A 568 -11.76 20.78 -9.46
CA THR A 568 -13.10 20.78 -10.10
C THR A 568 -13.07 20.50 -11.60
N ARG A 569 -11.90 20.65 -12.22
CA ARG A 569 -11.62 20.30 -13.62
C ARG A 569 -10.42 19.35 -13.66
N ASP A 570 -10.30 18.64 -14.76
CA ASP A 570 -9.07 17.94 -15.14
C ASP A 570 -8.49 18.64 -16.37
N ILE A 571 -7.21 18.37 -16.68
CA ILE A 571 -6.51 18.87 -17.87
C ILE A 571 -6.83 18.06 -19.15
N LEU A 572 -7.68 17.04 -19.05
CA LEU A 572 -8.20 16.28 -20.20
C LEU A 572 -9.39 16.99 -20.83
N LEU A 573 -9.35 17.20 -22.14
CA LEU A 573 -10.46 17.78 -22.91
C LEU A 573 -11.76 16.97 -22.78
N ASN A 574 -11.65 15.64 -22.68
CA ASN A 574 -12.78 14.72 -22.53
C ASN A 574 -13.03 14.32 -21.06
N SER A 575 -12.47 15.03 -20.08
CA SER A 575 -12.86 14.79 -18.68
C SER A 575 -14.36 15.04 -18.51
N GLY A 576 -15.03 14.12 -17.81
CA GLY A 576 -16.46 14.25 -17.55
C GLY A 576 -16.79 15.53 -16.79
N LYS A 577 -18.08 15.89 -16.76
CA LYS A 577 -18.67 17.12 -16.16
C LYS A 577 -18.22 17.50 -14.74
N TYR A 578 -17.49 16.62 -14.05
CA TYR A 578 -17.10 16.70 -12.64
C TYR A 578 -15.58 16.77 -12.41
N GLY A 579 -14.75 16.76 -13.47
CA GLY A 579 -13.28 16.89 -13.36
C GLY A 579 -12.60 15.83 -12.49
N ILE A 580 -11.50 16.21 -11.83
CA ILE A 580 -10.75 15.32 -10.92
C ILE A 580 -11.60 14.92 -9.71
N VAL A 581 -12.42 15.82 -9.15
CA VAL A 581 -13.42 15.48 -8.10
C VAL A 581 -14.36 14.36 -8.55
N GLY A 582 -14.78 14.36 -9.83
CA GLY A 582 -15.56 13.28 -10.42
C GLY A 582 -14.81 11.95 -10.48
N ALA A 583 -13.52 12.00 -10.79
CA ALA A 583 -12.66 10.82 -10.84
C ALA A 583 -12.39 10.25 -9.44
N ILE A 584 -12.25 11.10 -8.42
CA ILE A 584 -12.21 10.72 -6.99
C ILE A 584 -13.54 10.07 -6.59
N ASN A 585 -14.69 10.69 -6.89
CA ASN A 585 -16.00 10.15 -6.57
C ASN A 585 -16.36 8.84 -7.31
N GLY A 586 -15.53 8.43 -8.29
CA GLY A 586 -15.63 7.13 -8.96
C GLY A 586 -14.90 5.99 -8.26
N LEU A 587 -14.18 6.26 -7.15
CA LEU A 587 -13.49 5.24 -6.36
C LEU A 587 -14.47 4.30 -5.66
N LEU A 588 -14.07 3.03 -5.48
CA LEU A 588 -14.94 1.99 -4.93
C LEU A 588 -15.33 2.28 -3.48
N GLU A 589 -14.40 2.83 -2.71
CA GLU A 589 -14.56 3.21 -1.31
C GLU A 589 -15.66 4.26 -1.10
N LEU A 590 -15.84 5.16 -2.06
CA LEU A 590 -16.88 6.20 -2.02
C LEU A 590 -18.18 5.73 -2.66
N THR A 591 -18.10 5.06 -3.82
CA THR A 591 -19.29 4.61 -4.56
C THR A 591 -20.07 3.52 -3.80
N ASN A 592 -19.39 2.56 -3.16
CA ASN A 592 -20.04 1.52 -2.35
C ASN A 592 -20.79 2.10 -1.13
N LEU A 593 -20.33 3.22 -0.59
CA LEU A 593 -20.95 3.92 0.54
C LEU A 593 -21.93 5.03 0.11
N ALA A 594 -22.14 5.21 -1.20
CA ALA A 594 -22.90 6.32 -1.80
C ALA A 594 -22.42 7.71 -1.33
N LEU A 595 -21.13 7.84 -1.03
CA LEU A 595 -20.48 9.07 -0.61
C LEU A 595 -19.96 9.87 -1.81
N GLY A 596 -19.83 11.18 -1.65
CA GLY A 596 -19.30 12.05 -2.68
C GLY A 596 -18.66 13.30 -2.09
N LEU A 597 -17.42 13.57 -2.50
CA LEU A 597 -16.73 14.81 -2.23
C LEU A 597 -17.19 15.90 -3.20
N ARG A 598 -17.08 17.14 -2.74
CA ARG A 598 -17.11 18.35 -3.58
C ARG A 598 -15.93 19.24 -3.21
N GLN A 599 -15.44 20.05 -4.13
CA GLN A 599 -14.52 21.13 -3.79
C GLN A 599 -15.33 22.38 -3.43
N ASN A 600 -15.00 23.02 -2.31
CA ASN A 600 -15.61 24.29 -1.91
C ASN A 600 -15.10 25.43 -2.81
N PRO A 601 -15.97 26.21 -3.48
CA PRO A 601 -15.53 27.28 -4.37
C PRO A 601 -14.87 28.48 -3.65
N ASP A 602 -15.10 28.66 -2.35
CA ASP A 602 -14.64 29.84 -1.62
C ASP A 602 -13.20 29.69 -1.08
N ASN A 603 -12.79 28.46 -0.77
CA ASN A 603 -11.48 28.16 -0.15
C ASN A 603 -10.76 26.93 -0.73
N GLY A 604 -11.33 26.28 -1.75
CA GLY A 604 -10.75 25.13 -2.43
C GLY A 604 -10.62 23.85 -1.60
N TYR A 605 -11.17 23.78 -0.37
CA TYR A 605 -11.12 22.54 0.41
C TYR A 605 -11.95 21.44 -0.29
N LEU A 606 -11.44 20.22 -0.33
CA LEU A 606 -12.27 19.04 -0.57
C LEU A 606 -13.08 18.75 0.68
N VAL A 607 -14.38 18.56 0.50
CA VAL A 607 -15.33 18.43 1.61
C VAL A 607 -16.20 17.19 1.45
N LEU A 608 -16.28 16.42 2.53
CA LEU A 608 -17.15 15.25 2.69
C LEU A 608 -17.96 15.43 3.98
N ASP A 609 -19.26 15.17 3.92
CA ASP A 609 -20.19 15.37 5.03
C ASP A 609 -20.92 14.05 5.31
N VAL A 610 -20.69 13.45 6.48
CA VAL A 610 -21.24 12.16 6.94
C VAL A 610 -21.77 12.35 8.36
N THR A 611 -22.91 13.04 8.49
CA THR A 611 -23.49 13.48 9.77
C THR A 611 -23.46 12.39 10.84
N PRO A 612 -22.92 12.65 12.05
CA PRO A 612 -22.53 13.95 12.61
C PRO A 612 -21.11 14.43 12.25
N PHE A 613 -20.38 13.70 11.40
CA PHE A 613 -18.97 13.96 11.09
C PHE A 613 -18.79 14.74 9.77
N HIS A 614 -17.81 15.63 9.75
CA HIS A 614 -17.54 16.52 8.62
C HIS A 614 -16.04 16.56 8.34
N TYR A 615 -15.61 16.03 7.19
CA TYR A 615 -14.19 15.90 6.81
C TYR A 615 -13.79 17.02 5.86
N ARG A 616 -12.59 17.59 6.05
CA ARG A 616 -12.07 18.67 5.20
C ARG A 616 -10.57 18.49 4.96
N VAL A 617 -10.16 18.50 3.71
CA VAL A 617 -8.75 18.43 3.31
C VAL A 617 -8.41 19.47 2.24
N LEU A 618 -7.17 19.94 2.26
CA LEU A 618 -6.61 20.89 1.32
C LEU A 618 -5.82 20.14 0.24
N PRO A 619 -6.24 20.13 -1.03
CA PRO A 619 -5.41 19.57 -2.10
C PRO A 619 -4.19 20.44 -2.34
N VAL A 620 -2.99 19.89 -2.13
CA VAL A 620 -1.70 20.60 -2.22
C VAL A 620 -0.78 20.08 -3.32
N GLN A 621 -1.04 18.89 -3.85
CA GLN A 621 -0.33 18.37 -5.03
C GLN A 621 -1.24 17.51 -5.88
N VAL A 622 -1.08 17.62 -7.20
CA VAL A 622 -1.67 16.71 -8.20
C VAL A 622 -0.58 16.27 -9.17
N ARG A 623 -0.41 14.96 -9.35
CA ARG A 623 0.58 14.36 -10.25
C ARG A 623 -0.03 13.36 -11.21
N GLN A 624 0.62 13.18 -12.36
CA GLN A 624 0.36 12.06 -13.25
C GLN A 624 1.18 10.83 -12.83
N ILE A 625 0.52 9.75 -12.43
CA ILE A 625 1.23 8.52 -12.05
C ILE A 625 1.07 7.35 -13.03
N TRP A 626 0.19 7.43 -14.03
CA TRP A 626 0.14 6.43 -15.12
C TRP A 626 0.11 7.10 -16.50
N GLY A 627 1.01 6.73 -17.43
CA GLY A 627 1.07 7.32 -18.77
C GLY A 627 1.71 6.36 -19.79
N LYS A 628 1.77 6.76 -21.06
CA LYS A 628 2.39 5.92 -22.11
C LYS A 628 3.93 5.87 -22.03
N GLN A 629 4.52 6.65 -21.13
CA GLN A 629 5.92 6.60 -20.69
C GLN A 629 6.07 5.96 -19.30
N THR A 630 5.09 5.17 -18.82
CA THR A 630 5.35 4.30 -17.66
C THR A 630 6.41 3.30 -18.08
N ILE A 631 7.54 3.29 -17.37
CA ILE A 631 8.64 2.36 -17.56
C ILE A 631 8.08 0.93 -17.43
N GLU A 632 8.27 0.11 -18.46
CA GLU A 632 7.96 -1.32 -18.40
C GLU A 632 8.72 -1.91 -17.19
N ASN A 633 8.04 -2.72 -16.36
CA ASN A 633 8.50 -3.25 -15.07
C ASN A 633 8.30 -2.36 -13.81
N LYS A 634 7.55 -1.24 -13.87
CA LYS A 634 7.02 -0.60 -12.63
C LYS A 634 5.60 -1.05 -12.29
N GLN A 635 5.43 -1.62 -11.10
CA GLN A 635 4.11 -1.88 -10.50
C GLN A 635 3.34 -0.55 -10.39
N LEU A 636 2.17 -0.47 -11.05
CA LEU A 636 1.32 0.71 -10.98
C LEU A 636 0.80 0.88 -9.56
N THR A 637 0.91 2.09 -9.00
CA THR A 637 0.32 2.39 -7.69
C THR A 637 -1.20 2.12 -7.75
N PRO A 638 -1.76 1.29 -6.84
CA PRO A 638 -3.17 0.92 -6.89
C PRO A 638 -4.12 2.12 -6.81
N MET A 639 -5.30 1.99 -7.42
CA MET A 639 -6.42 2.92 -7.17
C MET A 639 -6.84 2.86 -5.71
N GLY A 640 -7.30 4.01 -5.22
CA GLY A 640 -8.03 4.08 -3.96
C GLY A 640 -7.77 5.34 -3.16
N ILE A 641 -8.07 5.25 -1.87
CA ILE A 641 -7.84 6.30 -0.87
C ILE A 641 -6.89 5.75 0.19
N SER A 642 -5.78 6.44 0.42
CA SER A 642 -4.83 6.13 1.49
C SER A 642 -4.63 7.32 2.42
N THR A 643 -4.22 7.05 3.66
CA THR A 643 -3.89 8.08 4.66
C THR A 643 -2.50 7.85 5.22
N SER A 644 -1.64 8.86 5.20
CA SER A 644 -0.32 8.79 5.84
C SER A 644 -0.44 8.83 7.38
N PRO A 645 0.61 8.48 8.15
CA PRO A 645 0.60 8.64 9.61
C PRO A 645 0.37 10.09 10.07
N LEU A 646 0.77 11.07 9.23
CA LEU A 646 0.45 12.48 9.44
C LEU A 646 -1.00 12.84 9.04
N GLY A 647 -1.81 11.89 8.58
CA GLY A 647 -3.21 12.11 8.20
C GLY A 647 -3.37 12.83 6.86
N GLU A 648 -2.30 12.89 6.06
CA GLU A 648 -2.40 13.35 4.68
C GLU A 648 -3.23 12.32 3.90
N VAL A 649 -4.25 12.76 3.18
CA VAL A 649 -5.12 11.86 2.41
C VAL A 649 -4.70 11.92 0.95
N THR A 650 -4.33 10.77 0.39
CA THR A 650 -3.96 10.62 -1.01
C THR A 650 -5.05 9.88 -1.76
N PHE A 651 -5.48 10.43 -2.89
CA PHE A 651 -6.44 9.81 -3.80
C PHE A 651 -5.75 9.39 -5.09
N ILE A 652 -5.92 8.15 -5.52
CA ILE A 652 -5.38 7.64 -6.79
C ILE A 652 -6.54 7.23 -7.68
N THR A 653 -6.83 8.05 -8.70
CA THR A 653 -8.02 7.91 -9.54
C THR A 653 -7.81 6.99 -10.74
N HIS A 654 -8.91 6.51 -11.33
CA HIS A 654 -8.89 5.79 -12.61
C HIS A 654 -8.35 6.63 -13.80
N THR A 655 -8.18 7.95 -13.64
CA THR A 655 -7.49 8.80 -14.62
C THR A 655 -5.97 8.86 -14.39
N GLY A 656 -5.42 8.09 -13.45
CA GLY A 656 -3.98 8.09 -13.14
C GLY A 656 -3.52 9.40 -12.50
N ARG A 657 -4.43 10.12 -11.84
CA ARG A 657 -4.10 11.29 -11.02
C ARG A 657 -3.88 10.83 -9.60
N GLU A 658 -2.72 11.19 -9.06
CA GLU A 658 -2.44 11.19 -7.63
C GLU A 658 -2.77 12.58 -7.09
N ILE A 659 -3.61 12.66 -6.06
CA ILE A 659 -3.98 13.93 -5.40
C ILE A 659 -3.62 13.82 -3.92
N THR A 660 -2.55 14.51 -3.50
CA THR A 660 -2.14 14.57 -2.08
C THR A 660 -2.83 15.76 -1.41
N THR A 661 -3.38 15.51 -0.22
CA THR A 661 -4.17 16.50 0.52
C THR A 661 -3.80 16.54 2.00
N LEU A 662 -3.88 17.71 2.63
CA LEU A 662 -3.53 17.93 4.04
C LEU A 662 -4.79 18.15 4.91
N PRO A 663 -4.85 17.66 6.15
CA PRO A 663 -5.85 18.07 7.13
C PRO A 663 -5.84 19.58 7.34
N VAL A 664 -7.02 20.21 7.49
CA VAL A 664 -7.14 21.66 7.67
C VAL A 664 -8.08 22.05 8.80
N VAL A 665 -7.77 23.19 9.41
CA VAL A 665 -8.72 23.92 10.26
C VAL A 665 -9.95 24.26 9.41
N GLN A 666 -11.11 23.73 9.79
CA GLN A 666 -12.31 23.82 8.94
C GLN A 666 -12.92 25.23 8.90
N ASN A 667 -12.66 26.03 9.94
CA ASN A 667 -13.03 27.45 10.00
C ASN A 667 -11.82 28.27 10.52
N PRO A 668 -10.87 28.64 9.64
CA PRO A 668 -9.66 29.35 10.05
C PRO A 668 -9.96 30.76 10.58
N GLN A 669 -11.02 31.41 10.10
CA GLN A 669 -11.47 32.70 10.62
C GLN A 669 -11.91 32.61 12.10
N ALA A 670 -12.66 31.56 12.46
CA ALA A 670 -13.05 31.31 13.85
C ALA A 670 -11.84 31.00 14.75
N LEU A 671 -10.85 30.27 14.23
CA LEU A 671 -9.60 30.03 14.96
C LEU A 671 -8.83 31.33 15.19
N GLN A 672 -8.60 32.14 14.15
CA GLN A 672 -7.89 33.41 14.26
C GLN A 672 -8.59 34.37 15.24
N ALA A 673 -9.93 34.46 15.19
CA ALA A 673 -10.70 35.27 16.13
C ALA A 673 -10.57 34.77 17.59
N ALA A 674 -10.47 33.45 17.81
CA ALA A 674 -10.25 32.89 19.14
C ALA A 674 -8.81 33.09 19.64
N LEU A 675 -7.81 32.96 18.76
CA LEU A 675 -6.40 33.19 19.07
C LEU A 675 -6.10 34.66 19.41
N ALA A 676 -6.74 35.60 18.71
CA ALA A 676 -6.59 37.04 18.95
C ALA A 676 -6.95 37.47 20.38
N ILE A 677 -7.87 36.76 21.06
CA ILE A 677 -8.22 36.99 22.48
C ILE A 677 -7.01 36.80 23.41
N PHE A 678 -6.09 35.91 23.02
CA PHE A 678 -4.83 35.64 23.74
C PHE A 678 -3.64 36.47 23.21
N GLY A 679 -3.88 37.42 22.30
CA GLY A 679 -2.83 38.20 21.62
C GLY A 679 -2.08 37.45 20.52
N LEU A 680 -2.53 36.23 20.17
CA LEU A 680 -1.93 35.38 19.13
C LEU A 680 -2.54 35.75 17.77
N ASN A 681 -2.01 36.80 17.14
CA ASN A 681 -2.62 37.40 15.94
C ASN A 681 -2.17 36.77 14.61
N GLN A 682 -1.20 35.86 14.63
CA GLN A 682 -0.61 35.22 13.46
C GLN A 682 -0.73 33.71 13.54
N MET A 683 -1.00 33.07 12.40
CA MET A 683 -0.90 31.64 12.20
C MET A 683 -0.51 31.38 10.75
N SER A 684 0.28 30.35 10.49
CA SER A 684 0.68 29.95 9.14
C SER A 684 0.73 28.43 9.02
N MET A 685 0.32 27.89 7.87
CA MET A 685 0.37 26.45 7.62
C MET A 685 1.72 26.09 7.00
N GLN A 686 2.37 25.07 7.56
CA GLN A 686 3.61 24.53 7.02
C GLN A 686 3.31 23.49 5.93
N SER A 687 4.32 23.19 5.10
CA SER A 687 4.22 22.14 4.07
C SER A 687 3.92 20.75 4.62
N SER A 688 4.22 20.49 5.89
CA SER A 688 3.83 19.25 6.60
C SER A 688 2.32 19.17 6.87
N GLY A 689 1.59 20.28 6.79
CA GLY A 689 0.20 20.43 7.23
C GLY A 689 0.03 20.85 8.70
N ASN A 690 1.13 21.05 9.44
CA ASN A 690 1.04 21.62 10.79
C ASN A 690 0.77 23.13 10.71
N LEU A 691 0.06 23.66 11.70
CA LEU A 691 -0.16 25.08 11.90
C LEU A 691 0.85 25.62 12.93
N LYS A 692 1.62 26.63 12.53
CA LYS A 692 2.54 27.38 13.39
C LYS A 692 1.86 28.65 13.89
N ILE A 693 1.80 28.86 15.20
CA ILE A 693 1.20 30.05 15.83
C ILE A 693 2.27 30.79 16.64
N PRO A 694 2.87 31.87 16.12
CA PRO A 694 3.88 32.65 16.83
C PRO A 694 3.34 33.34 18.10
N THR A 695 4.17 33.40 19.14
CA THR A 695 3.93 34.22 20.34
C THR A 695 4.76 35.51 20.31
N LEU A 696 4.40 36.49 21.14
CA LEU A 696 5.15 37.75 21.27
C LEU A 696 6.59 37.58 21.81
N ASN A 697 6.88 36.45 22.46
CA ASN A 697 8.17 36.19 23.12
C ASN A 697 9.15 35.38 22.23
N GLY A 698 8.83 35.20 20.94
CA GLY A 698 9.65 34.43 19.99
C GLY A 698 9.42 32.91 20.02
N GLN A 699 8.84 32.37 21.09
CA GLN A 699 8.30 31.00 21.11
C GLN A 699 7.10 30.89 20.14
N TYR A 700 6.71 29.67 19.79
CA TYR A 700 5.52 29.44 18.98
C TYR A 700 4.82 28.13 19.37
N TYR A 701 3.52 28.03 19.11
CA TYR A 701 2.80 26.76 19.23
C TYR A 701 2.84 26.02 17.90
N MET A 702 2.98 24.69 17.98
CA MET A 702 2.85 23.77 16.85
C MET A 702 1.62 22.90 17.06
N VAL A 703 0.62 23.07 16.20
CA VAL A 703 -0.68 22.40 16.26
C VAL A 703 -0.91 21.64 14.96
N ARG A 704 -1.67 20.55 15.01
CA ARG A 704 -2.22 19.92 13.80
C ARG A 704 -3.74 19.77 13.94
N PRO A 705 -4.52 20.18 12.92
CA PRO A 705 -5.95 19.97 12.94
C PRO A 705 -6.29 18.51 12.64
N ASP A 706 -7.26 17.96 13.35
CA ASP A 706 -7.86 16.67 13.02
C ASP A 706 -8.59 16.74 11.66
N LEU A 707 -8.61 15.61 10.95
CA LEU A 707 -9.16 15.45 9.61
C LEU A 707 -10.66 15.78 9.52
N TRP A 708 -11.36 15.66 10.65
CA TRP A 708 -12.80 15.82 10.77
C TRP A 708 -13.22 16.77 11.91
N SER A 709 -14.49 17.17 11.88
CA SER A 709 -15.17 17.86 12.96
C SER A 709 -16.54 17.22 13.22
N MET A 710 -17.03 17.34 14.44
CA MET A 710 -18.30 16.75 14.87
C MET A 710 -19.35 17.81 15.17
N ASP A 711 -20.59 17.56 14.78
CA ASP A 711 -21.74 18.33 15.24
C ASP A 711 -21.99 18.12 16.75
N MET A 712 -22.12 19.21 17.51
CA MET A 712 -22.33 19.18 18.95
C MET A 712 -23.82 19.19 19.33
N PRO A 713 -24.29 18.27 20.21
CA PRO A 713 -25.71 18.13 20.55
C PRO A 713 -26.27 19.24 21.46
N THR A 714 -25.43 20.19 21.90
CA THR A 714 -25.83 21.33 22.74
C THR A 714 -25.17 22.61 22.25
N HIS A 715 -25.87 23.74 22.36
CA HIS A 715 -25.32 25.06 22.05
C HIS A 715 -24.23 25.45 23.06
N LYS A 716 -23.00 25.00 22.81
CA LYS A 716 -21.81 25.50 23.51
C LYS A 716 -21.35 26.82 22.88
N LEU A 717 -20.78 27.71 23.68
CA LEU A 717 -20.10 28.92 23.19
C LEU A 717 -18.95 28.53 22.25
N VAL A 718 -18.79 29.26 21.14
CA VAL A 718 -17.70 29.10 20.17
C VAL A 718 -16.35 29.63 20.69
N GLY A 719 -15.26 29.28 20.02
CA GLY A 719 -13.87 29.58 20.36
C GLY A 719 -13.07 28.36 20.80
N ILE A 720 -11.83 28.58 21.24
CA ILE A 720 -10.93 27.53 21.70
C ILE A 720 -11.38 27.01 23.09
N ARG A 721 -11.37 25.69 23.28
CA ARG A 721 -11.67 25.02 24.57
C ARG A 721 -10.58 24.00 24.88
N GLY A 722 -10.32 23.79 26.17
CA GLY A 722 -9.45 22.73 26.67
C GLY A 722 -10.26 21.71 27.47
N THR A 723 -9.83 20.46 27.45
CA THR A 723 -10.18 19.41 28.43
C THR A 723 -8.91 18.66 28.82
N ASN A 724 -8.91 17.93 29.94
CA ASN A 724 -7.79 17.05 30.27
C ASN A 724 -7.65 15.99 29.17
N SER A 725 -6.41 15.67 28.80
CA SER A 725 -6.14 14.63 27.80
C SER A 725 -6.60 13.25 28.27
N SER A 726 -7.02 12.44 27.30
CA SER A 726 -7.36 11.03 27.50
C SER A 726 -6.13 10.17 27.79
N TRP A 727 -4.92 10.66 27.49
CA TRP A 727 -3.65 9.92 27.62
C TRP A 727 -2.82 10.36 28.83
N LEU A 728 -2.87 11.65 29.18
CA LEU A 728 -2.09 12.23 30.28
C LEU A 728 -2.94 13.15 31.17
N SER A 729 -2.93 12.86 32.47
CA SER A 729 -3.41 13.81 33.48
C SER A 729 -2.58 15.10 33.42
N ASN A 730 -3.26 16.25 33.56
CA ASN A 730 -2.70 17.61 33.52
C ASN A 730 -2.28 18.15 32.13
N LEU A 731 -2.18 17.32 31.08
CA LEU A 731 -2.09 17.84 29.71
C LEU A 731 -3.49 18.24 29.18
N VAL A 732 -3.56 19.29 28.38
CA VAL A 732 -4.81 19.84 27.85
C VAL A 732 -4.99 19.50 26.38
N GLU A 733 -6.00 18.72 26.03
CA GLU A 733 -6.46 18.56 24.64
C GLU A 733 -7.25 19.81 24.20
N VAL A 734 -6.81 20.43 23.11
CA VAL A 734 -7.36 21.68 22.59
C VAL A 734 -8.37 21.41 21.47
N PHE A 735 -9.55 22.02 21.57
CA PHE A 735 -10.61 21.94 20.57
C PHE A 735 -11.01 23.32 20.07
N LEU A 736 -11.25 23.44 18.76
CA LEU A 736 -11.93 24.58 18.18
C LEU A 736 -13.44 24.31 18.13
N LEU A 737 -14.23 25.11 18.83
CA LEU A 737 -15.69 25.15 18.65
C LEU A 737 -16.06 26.30 17.71
N PHE A 738 -16.78 26.02 16.63
CA PHE A 738 -17.13 27.01 15.62
C PHE A 738 -18.51 26.77 15.03
N GLU A 739 -19.10 27.77 14.39
CA GLU A 739 -20.37 27.63 13.69
C GLU A 739 -20.16 26.95 12.33
N GLY A 740 -20.87 25.85 12.10
CA GLY A 740 -20.92 25.15 10.82
C GLY A 740 -21.88 25.83 9.84
N ALA A 741 -21.81 25.46 8.56
CA ALA A 741 -22.61 26.07 7.49
C ALA A 741 -24.14 25.95 7.67
N THR A 742 -24.59 25.08 8.58
CA THR A 742 -26.00 24.84 8.93
C THR A 742 -26.43 25.49 10.26
N GLY A 743 -25.60 26.37 10.86
CA GLY A 743 -25.88 27.06 12.13
C GLY A 743 -25.73 26.20 13.39
N ASN A 744 -25.27 24.95 13.21
CA ASN A 744 -24.88 24.03 14.27
C ASN A 744 -23.47 24.34 14.78
N VAL A 745 -23.22 24.14 16.07
CA VAL A 745 -21.85 24.24 16.62
C VAL A 745 -21.11 22.95 16.30
N ARG A 746 -19.92 23.07 15.71
CA ARG A 746 -19.00 21.97 15.43
C ARG A 746 -17.80 22.03 16.35
N GLN A 747 -17.25 20.87 16.66
CA GLN A 747 -16.01 20.68 17.43
C GLN A 747 -14.96 20.00 16.55
N GLN A 748 -13.77 20.58 16.41
CA GLN A 748 -12.60 19.98 15.77
C GLN A 748 -11.46 19.89 16.80
N LEU A 749 -10.78 18.75 16.88
CA LEU A 749 -9.57 18.59 17.70
C LEU A 749 -8.39 19.30 17.02
N LEU A 750 -7.57 19.97 17.84
CA LEU A 750 -6.29 20.57 17.46
C LEU A 750 -5.23 19.96 18.39
N TYR A 751 -4.56 18.89 17.97
CA TYR A 751 -3.59 18.15 18.79
C TYR A 751 -2.17 18.74 18.65
N PRO A 752 -1.27 18.51 19.63
CA PRO A 752 0.11 18.97 19.55
C PRO A 752 0.85 18.18 18.48
N ALA A 753 1.78 18.83 17.76
CA ALA A 753 2.49 18.18 16.66
C ALA A 753 3.98 18.50 16.67
N ALA A 754 4.80 17.56 16.18
CA ALA A 754 6.23 17.74 16.04
C ALA A 754 6.57 19.00 15.22
N ALA A 755 7.47 19.86 15.74
CA ALA A 755 7.90 21.07 15.05
C ALA A 755 8.63 20.80 13.73
N ASN A 756 9.27 19.63 13.61
CA ASN A 756 9.86 19.12 12.38
C ASN A 756 9.66 17.59 12.31
N PRO A 757 8.53 17.11 11.75
CA PRO A 757 8.24 15.68 11.63
C PRO A 757 9.29 14.93 10.81
N GLN A 758 9.79 15.53 9.72
CA GLN A 758 10.80 14.91 8.85
C GLN A 758 12.07 14.55 9.62
N ALA A 759 12.55 15.42 10.50
CA ALA A 759 13.72 15.15 11.33
C ALA A 759 13.54 13.99 12.34
N LEU A 760 12.30 13.54 12.60
CA LEU A 760 12.01 12.37 13.43
C LEU A 760 12.00 11.07 12.60
N TYR A 761 11.57 11.15 11.33
CA TYR A 761 11.70 10.04 10.38
C TYR A 761 13.17 9.85 9.97
N ASP A 762 13.90 10.93 9.71
CA ASP A 762 15.32 10.92 9.34
C ASP A 762 16.27 10.48 10.49
N ALA A 763 15.77 10.35 11.72
CA ALA A 763 16.56 9.99 12.89
C ALA A 763 16.84 8.48 13.01
N GLN A 764 16.14 7.66 12.24
CA GLN A 764 16.32 6.22 12.19
C GLN A 764 17.57 5.85 11.37
N SER A 765 18.44 5.02 11.95
CA SER A 765 19.58 4.43 11.21
C SER A 765 19.81 2.98 11.62
N GLY A 766 19.38 2.05 10.77
CA GLY A 766 19.54 0.61 10.96
C GLY A 766 18.59 -0.19 10.08
N THR A 767 18.88 -1.49 9.91
CA THR A 767 18.07 -2.46 9.14
C THR A 767 16.91 -3.05 9.95
N ASP A 768 16.39 -2.30 10.91
CA ASP A 768 15.29 -2.75 11.79
C ASP A 768 13.95 -2.34 11.16
N GLU A 769 12.99 -3.27 11.10
CA GLU A 769 11.70 -3.06 10.44
C GLU A 769 10.81 -2.03 11.15
N SER A 770 11.12 -1.72 12.41
CA SER A 770 10.37 -0.78 13.25
C SER A 770 10.56 0.67 12.77
N GLN A 771 9.47 1.37 12.44
CA GLN A 771 9.47 2.74 11.90
C GLN A 771 9.03 3.78 12.94
N THR A 772 9.54 5.01 12.86
CA THR A 772 8.97 6.16 13.59
C THR A 772 7.49 6.35 13.25
N VAL A 773 6.63 6.35 14.27
CA VAL A 773 5.17 6.55 14.13
C VAL A 773 4.76 7.85 14.83
N LEU A 774 4.02 8.70 14.12
CA LEU A 774 3.38 9.89 14.66
C LEU A 774 1.87 9.67 14.58
N TYR A 775 1.15 9.86 15.69
CA TYR A 775 -0.27 9.58 15.80
C TYR A 775 -1.12 10.86 15.67
N LEU A 776 -2.36 10.71 15.19
CA LEU A 776 -3.32 11.82 14.97
C LEU A 776 -3.97 12.36 16.27
N ASP A 777 -3.35 12.09 17.41
CA ASP A 777 -3.69 12.61 18.74
C ASP A 777 -2.50 13.32 19.42
N GLY A 778 -1.36 13.42 18.71
CA GLY A 778 -0.13 14.05 19.18
C GLY A 778 0.85 13.10 19.87
N ARG A 779 0.52 11.81 20.02
CA ARG A 779 1.49 10.79 20.47
C ARG A 779 2.53 10.50 19.39
N ALA A 780 3.70 10.03 19.81
CA ALA A 780 4.79 9.65 18.93
C ALA A 780 5.65 8.52 19.51
N TYR A 781 5.98 7.54 18.67
CA TYR A 781 7.00 6.52 18.91
C TYR A 781 8.16 6.82 17.96
N VAL A 782 9.27 7.36 18.48
CA VAL A 782 10.42 7.81 17.69
C VAL A 782 11.57 6.82 17.83
N PHE A 783 12.00 6.25 16.72
CA PHE A 783 13.10 5.28 16.66
C PHE A 783 14.40 5.99 16.28
N THR A 784 15.48 5.70 17.00
CA THR A 784 16.80 6.32 16.83
C THR A 784 17.92 5.31 17.02
N ASP A 785 19.15 5.69 16.67
CA ASP A 785 20.38 4.94 16.99
C ASP A 785 20.60 4.68 18.49
N LYS A 786 19.91 5.40 19.38
CA LYS A 786 20.03 5.33 20.84
C LYS A 786 18.89 4.58 21.53
N GLY A 787 17.84 4.22 20.80
CA GLY A 787 16.66 3.57 21.33
C GLY A 787 15.34 4.18 20.86
N VAL A 788 14.26 3.80 21.54
CA VAL A 788 12.87 4.14 21.20
C VAL A 788 12.30 5.09 22.25
N TYR A 789 11.82 6.24 21.81
CA TYR A 789 11.22 7.27 22.66
C TYR A 789 9.71 7.30 22.42
N LYS A 790 8.90 7.05 23.46
CA LYS A 790 7.43 7.00 23.38
C LYS A 790 6.79 8.06 24.26
N GLY A 791 5.96 8.94 23.70
CA GLY A 791 5.31 10.00 24.47
C GLY A 791 4.30 10.82 23.70
N LEU A 792 3.87 11.94 24.30
CA LEU A 792 2.89 12.89 23.78
C LEU A 792 3.49 14.30 23.71
N PHE A 793 3.47 14.93 22.53
CA PHE A 793 4.08 16.25 22.34
C PHE A 793 3.45 17.34 23.21
N ASP A 794 4.25 18.32 23.61
CA ASP A 794 3.75 19.64 23.99
C ASP A 794 3.45 20.46 22.73
N TYR A 795 2.45 21.34 22.84
CA TYR A 795 2.18 22.37 21.84
C TYR A 795 3.31 23.39 21.74
N LEU A 796 4.00 23.71 22.85
CA LEU A 796 4.96 24.80 22.90
C LEU A 796 6.32 24.41 22.32
N VAL A 797 6.80 25.22 21.37
CA VAL A 797 8.14 25.12 20.78
C VAL A 797 8.95 26.36 21.11
N THR A 798 10.17 26.15 21.59
CA THR A 798 11.11 27.20 22.00
C THR A 798 12.32 27.21 21.07
N PRO A 799 12.51 28.25 20.24
CA PRO A 799 13.70 28.41 19.43
C PRO A 799 14.97 28.44 20.27
N GLY A 800 16.02 27.79 19.79
CA GLY A 800 17.32 27.69 20.44
C GLY A 800 18.45 27.60 19.44
N SER A 801 19.63 27.16 19.92
CA SER A 801 20.80 26.97 19.05
C SER A 801 20.77 25.59 18.40
N PRO A 802 21.12 25.46 17.10
CA PRO A 802 21.26 24.16 16.44
C PRO A 802 22.21 23.23 17.20
N PRO A 803 21.88 21.93 17.34
CA PRO A 803 22.76 20.95 17.95
C PRO A 803 24.04 20.74 17.11
N PHE A 804 25.08 20.21 17.75
CA PHE A 804 26.33 19.87 17.06
C PHE A 804 26.05 18.89 15.91
N ALA A 805 26.69 19.12 14.75
CA ALA A 805 26.42 18.44 13.48
C ALA A 805 24.98 18.55 12.92
N ARG A 806 24.10 19.40 13.49
CA ARG A 806 22.70 19.62 13.06
C ARG A 806 21.85 18.34 12.93
N LYS A 807 22.14 17.31 13.74
CA LYS A 807 21.29 16.11 13.84
C LYS A 807 20.24 16.28 14.93
N LEU A 808 19.13 15.53 14.84
CA LEU A 808 18.16 15.42 15.93
C LEU A 808 18.87 15.00 17.23
N GLN A 809 18.47 15.58 18.36
CA GLN A 809 18.82 15.07 19.68
C GLN A 809 17.56 14.90 20.50
N ILE A 810 17.45 13.77 21.20
CA ILE A 810 16.44 13.53 22.22
C ILE A 810 17.20 13.32 23.53
N LEU A 811 16.77 14.02 24.57
CA LEU A 811 17.40 14.03 25.89
C LEU A 811 16.34 13.67 26.94
N ASP A 812 16.64 12.67 27.75
CA ASP A 812 15.86 12.38 28.96
C ASP A 812 16.04 13.54 29.96
N ILE A 813 14.94 13.94 30.60
CA ILE A 813 14.89 15.05 31.56
C ILE A 813 14.05 14.64 32.78
N GLU A 814 14.09 15.49 33.81
CA GLU A 814 13.25 15.32 35.00
C GLU A 814 11.76 15.35 34.63
N ASP A 815 10.95 14.61 35.39
CA ASP A 815 9.48 14.62 35.34
C ASP A 815 8.94 16.06 35.50
N ILE A 816 8.41 16.64 34.41
CA ILE A 816 7.87 18.01 34.39
C ILE A 816 6.36 18.02 34.66
N ASN A 817 5.64 16.96 34.30
CA ASN A 817 4.18 16.87 34.43
C ASN A 817 3.70 16.31 35.79
N ALA A 818 4.64 15.78 36.59
CA ALA A 818 4.49 15.12 37.88
C ALA A 818 3.66 13.81 37.85
N ASP A 819 3.77 13.02 36.78
CA ASP A 819 3.08 11.71 36.63
C ASP A 819 3.92 10.51 37.12
N GLY A 820 5.20 10.71 37.43
CA GLY A 820 6.12 9.68 37.90
C GLY A 820 7.03 9.06 36.82
N LEU A 821 6.95 9.53 35.58
CA LEU A 821 7.80 9.12 34.46
C LEU A 821 8.79 10.23 34.05
N THR A 822 9.88 9.86 33.39
CA THR A 822 10.88 10.83 32.89
C THR A 822 10.45 11.37 31.53
N ASP A 823 10.39 12.69 31.39
CA ASP A 823 10.03 13.33 30.13
C ASP A 823 11.20 13.41 29.15
N TYR A 824 10.91 13.82 27.91
CA TYR A 824 11.91 14.04 26.87
C TYR A 824 11.96 15.49 26.39
N ARG A 825 13.17 15.98 26.14
CA ARG A 825 13.42 17.18 25.34
C ARG A 825 13.94 16.80 23.97
N ILE A 826 13.20 17.19 22.94
CA ILE A 826 13.58 17.02 21.54
C ILE A 826 14.19 18.33 21.03
N ILE A 827 15.40 18.24 20.47
CA ILE A 827 16.14 19.36 19.88
C ILE A 827 16.31 19.06 18.39
N TYR A 828 15.65 19.87 17.56
CA TYR A 828 15.60 19.69 16.12
C TYR A 828 16.87 20.23 15.41
N PRO A 829 17.18 19.76 14.19
CA PRO A 829 18.31 20.23 13.36
C PRO A 829 18.47 21.74 13.21
N ASN A 830 17.37 22.49 13.29
CA ASN A 830 17.32 23.95 13.18
C ASN A 830 17.51 24.69 14.52
N GLY A 831 17.61 23.96 15.65
CA GLY A 831 17.76 24.50 16.99
C GLY A 831 16.46 24.69 17.76
N ASP A 832 15.29 24.41 17.18
CA ASP A 832 14.02 24.44 17.91
C ASP A 832 13.96 23.32 18.95
N ASN A 833 13.39 23.62 20.12
CA ASN A 833 13.27 22.69 21.25
C ASN A 833 11.78 22.46 21.54
N GLN A 834 11.38 21.20 21.67
CA GLN A 834 10.01 20.82 22.02
C GLN A 834 10.04 19.74 23.11
N MET A 835 9.04 19.78 23.97
CA MET A 835 8.83 18.77 25.01
C MET A 835 8.00 17.61 24.44
N MET A 836 8.31 16.38 24.87
CA MET A 836 7.46 15.22 24.65
C MET A 836 7.35 14.48 25.98
N TYR A 837 6.14 14.46 26.53
CA TYR A 837 5.86 13.89 27.84
C TYR A 837 5.78 12.36 27.74
N GLN A 838 6.45 11.64 28.63
CA GLN A 838 6.29 10.18 28.66
C GLN A 838 4.90 9.84 29.23
N CYS A 839 4.27 8.75 28.77
CA CYS A 839 2.94 8.37 29.23
C CYS A 839 2.79 6.85 29.33
N ALA A 840 2.33 6.35 30.49
CA ALA A 840 2.21 4.91 30.74
C ALA A 840 1.31 4.21 29.72
N SER A 841 0.18 4.83 29.37
CA SER A 841 -0.77 4.41 28.32
C SER A 841 -0.23 4.54 26.88
N CYS A 842 0.99 5.04 26.73
CA CYS A 842 1.75 5.10 25.48
C CYS A 842 2.96 4.14 25.50
N LEU A 843 3.17 3.41 26.60
CA LEU A 843 4.18 2.35 26.69
C LEU A 843 3.60 0.98 26.31
N GLU A 844 2.33 0.76 26.68
CA GLU A 844 1.42 -0.29 26.16
C GLU A 844 1.17 -0.15 24.64
#